data_AF-A0A939ZWH8-F1
#
_entry.id   AF-A0A939ZWH8-F1
#
_cell.length_a   1.000
_cell.length_b   1.000
_cell.length_c   1.000
_cell.angle_alpha   90.00
_cell.angle_beta   90.00
_cell.angle_gamma   90.00
#
_symmetry.space_group_name_H-M   'P 1'
#
loop_
_entity.id
_entity.type
_entity.pdbx_description
1 polymer ?
#
loop_
_entity_poly.entity_id
_entity_poly.type
_entity_poly.pdbx_seq_one_letter_code
_entity_poly.pdbx_strand_id
1 'polypeptide(L)'
;MPYLKLLFIIVLLTVSAAAFGQVTIKTFHTAVPAGGRALFLIVNDGKEPVDGEVQVSPDSASAPGRLRVEGHGWEFLPVSFDPELLAGEITVRFAGASLTLPVRSDTDLTGAEWKKMFSPGNTLTDEAFAQPGFDDGEWKTFAPPAIWQDEGVTYTRCRVAVSDRLRGRDLYLQLGAVDDDDVTYVNGVRVGSTRGWNKFREYTVPADIVNFGGENLVAVAVNNLPGSGGGLSALPLRITSQPESRPALPPVSLPRAGRIGEPLPLRPIRCENGVFRYPDGSEVALWGTNYYPMSWHQYTNMQTAIRENKTSVGSIKEAIDADLDQMKRLGLDVVRVHIFDREMSAGDGSLKENEHLDLQDYLIAEAVKRDMYVYITLIGWWSSPEQLEESFSSVYTKPEMQFNPGAIEAQKTFIRDILTHRNPYSGRSLAEEDALCVLEIMNEPFYFKYGDLTARGYEGQGETDEAIDRARALFAELWRSWLQRHGLAENSLWFDMFMYDLQRTYLREMTGAIRSTGARQPVAANHGFSETFAALEEALADSEIDAVTNSAYPGGLTNRVDGVNMLPQYDDAGRLEMGNYGHPNDGRLNGKARVMYEFDNDGSTHGAYMYPAMAAAFRNRGAQIACQFQYDTVATAAWNTDWGTHYVNLLYTPAKAVSLAIGGRVFRSLPRGAKPETGPDYMQTERFRSDFARNLSAFYGGGEYLHSRSADREFVKADEPGHILATGSDDFADYGGTGVWELTVRGEEA
;
A
#
# COMPACT_ATOMS: atom_id res chain seq x y z
N MET A 1 32.47 -9.88 -33.09
CA MET A 1 31.04 -9.79 -32.72
C MET A 1 30.96 -9.52 -31.22
N PRO A 2 30.63 -8.30 -30.76
CA PRO A 2 30.49 -8.02 -29.34
C PRO A 2 29.05 -7.66 -28.99
N TYR A 3 28.12 -8.62 -29.06
CA TYR A 3 26.77 -8.47 -28.49
C TYR A 3 26.25 -9.83 -28.02
N LEU A 4 26.86 -10.34 -26.95
CA LEU A 4 26.26 -11.41 -26.14
C LEU A 4 26.08 -10.81 -24.73
N LYS A 5 24.95 -10.13 -24.50
CA LYS A 5 24.55 -9.74 -23.15
C LYS A 5 23.93 -10.96 -22.46
N LEU A 6 24.45 -11.30 -21.29
CA LEU A 6 23.97 -12.40 -20.45
C LEU A 6 22.55 -12.08 -19.95
N LEU A 7 21.63 -13.01 -20.08
CA LEU A 7 20.23 -12.94 -19.62
C LEU A 7 19.88 -14.29 -18.99
N PHE A 8 19.20 -14.40 -17.85
CA PHE A 8 19.10 -15.67 -17.11
C PHE A 8 17.62 -16.06 -16.87
N ILE A 9 17.38 -17.33 -16.56
CA ILE A 9 16.08 -17.82 -16.10
C ILE A 9 15.97 -17.63 -14.58
N ILE A 10 14.92 -16.96 -14.13
CA ILE A 10 14.64 -16.62 -12.73
C ILE A 10 13.44 -17.42 -12.22
N VAL A 11 13.59 -18.09 -11.08
CA VAL A 11 12.52 -18.88 -10.46
C VAL A 11 12.60 -18.72 -8.95
N LEU A 12 11.52 -18.29 -8.31
CA LEU A 12 11.39 -18.21 -6.85
C LEU A 12 10.67 -19.45 -6.32
N LEU A 13 11.27 -20.24 -5.44
CA LEU A 13 10.69 -21.44 -4.84
C LEU A 13 10.45 -21.18 -3.35
N THR A 14 9.20 -20.95 -2.94
CA THR A 14 8.80 -20.79 -1.54
C THR A 14 8.41 -22.14 -0.93
N VAL A 15 9.02 -22.56 0.17
CA VAL A 15 8.74 -23.81 0.89
C VAL A 15 8.08 -23.47 2.22
N SER A 16 6.87 -23.98 2.46
CA SER A 16 6.18 -23.79 3.75
C SER A 16 6.12 -25.10 4.55
N ALA A 17 6.45 -25.04 5.84
CA ALA A 17 6.37 -26.17 6.75
C ALA A 17 4.99 -26.23 7.44
N ALA A 18 3.98 -26.76 6.75
CA ALA A 18 2.71 -27.12 7.39
C ALA A 18 2.15 -28.41 6.78
N ALA A 19 2.40 -29.56 7.42
CA ALA A 19 1.76 -30.90 7.33
C ALA A 19 1.25 -31.47 5.97
N PHE A 20 1.38 -30.75 4.86
CA PHE A 20 0.78 -31.00 3.56
C PHE A 20 1.62 -30.30 2.48
N GLY A 21 2.86 -30.74 2.30
CA GLY A 21 3.62 -30.66 1.04
C GLY A 21 3.40 -29.50 0.05
N GLN A 22 3.17 -28.27 0.47
CA GLN A 22 2.97 -27.13 -0.43
C GLN A 22 4.23 -26.27 -0.45
N VAL A 23 5.13 -26.63 -1.36
CA VAL A 23 6.11 -25.69 -1.90
C VAL A 23 5.35 -24.80 -2.90
N THR A 24 5.24 -23.51 -2.63
CA THR A 24 4.71 -22.50 -3.54
C THR A 24 5.84 -22.02 -4.44
N ILE A 25 5.76 -22.27 -5.74
CA ILE A 25 6.86 -21.95 -6.65
C ILE A 25 6.39 -20.90 -7.64
N LYS A 26 7.10 -19.80 -7.68
CA LYS A 26 6.93 -18.61 -8.51
C LYS A 26 8.00 -18.49 -9.56
N THR A 27 7.72 -17.72 -10.59
CA THR A 27 8.70 -17.39 -11.63
C THR A 27 8.73 -15.88 -11.81
N PHE A 28 9.88 -15.28 -11.56
CA PHE A 28 10.13 -13.95 -12.09
C PHE A 28 10.55 -14.10 -13.55
N HIS A 29 10.07 -13.17 -14.36
CA HIS A 29 10.18 -13.14 -15.80
C HIS A 29 11.55 -13.57 -16.36
N THR A 30 11.54 -14.48 -17.33
CA THR A 30 12.72 -15.24 -17.78
C THR A 30 13.07 -14.92 -19.24
N ALA A 31 14.35 -14.65 -19.49
CA ALA A 31 14.92 -14.63 -20.83
C ALA A 31 16.13 -15.58 -20.84
N VAL A 32 16.20 -16.47 -21.82
CA VAL A 32 17.25 -17.49 -21.90
C VAL A 32 18.52 -16.90 -22.52
N PRO A 33 19.70 -17.07 -21.91
CA PRO A 33 20.96 -16.63 -22.51
C PRO A 33 21.43 -17.63 -23.56
N ALA A 34 22.29 -17.15 -24.44
CA ALA A 34 23.19 -18.00 -25.23
C ALA A 34 24.25 -18.77 -24.38
N GLY A 35 24.23 -18.65 -23.04
CA GLY A 35 25.28 -19.13 -22.12
C GLY A 35 24.84 -20.12 -21.02
N GLY A 36 23.57 -20.52 -20.97
CA GLY A 36 23.17 -21.69 -20.19
C GLY A 36 23.23 -21.59 -18.66
N ARG A 37 22.78 -20.49 -18.03
CA ARG A 37 22.70 -20.38 -16.55
C ARG A 37 21.34 -19.83 -16.09
N ALA A 38 20.78 -20.42 -15.04
CA ALA A 38 19.56 -20.00 -14.32
C ALA A 38 19.93 -19.65 -12.89
N LEU A 39 19.17 -18.73 -12.29
CA LEU A 39 19.26 -18.43 -10.87
C LEU A 39 17.90 -18.71 -10.21
N PHE A 40 17.91 -19.59 -9.22
CA PHE A 40 16.74 -19.92 -8.43
C PHE A 40 16.85 -19.20 -7.08
N LEU A 41 15.87 -18.36 -6.72
CA LEU A 41 15.70 -17.90 -5.35
C LEU A 41 14.88 -18.95 -4.62
N ILE A 42 15.34 -19.47 -3.51
CA ILE A 42 14.59 -20.46 -2.71
C ILE A 42 14.31 -19.82 -1.37
N VAL A 43 13.04 -19.63 -1.04
CA VAL A 43 12.56 -19.07 0.23
C VAL A 43 12.04 -20.21 1.09
N ASN A 44 12.47 -20.27 2.35
CA ASN A 44 11.90 -21.14 3.35
C ASN A 44 11.06 -20.31 4.30
N ASP A 45 9.74 -20.40 4.18
CA ASP A 45 8.82 -19.73 5.11
C ASP A 45 8.59 -20.55 6.39
N GLY A 46 9.17 -21.74 6.49
CA GLY A 46 9.15 -22.57 7.69
C GLY A 46 10.18 -22.14 8.73
N LYS A 47 9.89 -22.42 10.00
CA LYS A 47 10.82 -22.18 11.13
C LYS A 47 12.06 -23.07 11.11
N GLU A 48 11.94 -24.26 10.53
CA GLU A 48 13.01 -25.25 10.50
C GLU A 48 13.81 -25.12 9.20
N PRO A 49 15.15 -25.29 9.22
CA PRO A 49 15.94 -25.35 8.00
C PRO A 49 15.49 -26.46 7.06
N VAL A 50 15.56 -26.22 5.76
CA VAL A 50 15.20 -27.20 4.72
C VAL A 50 16.38 -27.42 3.79
N ASP A 51 16.81 -28.68 3.70
CA ASP A 51 17.77 -29.13 2.70
C ASP A 51 17.03 -29.49 1.39
N GLY A 52 17.62 -29.18 0.24
CA GLY A 52 17.06 -29.62 -1.03
C GLY A 52 18.03 -29.58 -2.19
N GLU A 53 17.56 -30.09 -3.32
CA GLU A 53 18.38 -30.39 -4.50
C GLU A 53 17.63 -29.97 -5.77
N VAL A 54 18.17 -29.01 -6.52
CA VAL A 54 17.60 -28.58 -7.81
C VAL A 54 18.30 -29.31 -8.95
N GLN A 55 17.50 -29.95 -9.79
CA GLN A 55 17.90 -30.57 -11.04
C GLN A 55 17.21 -29.84 -12.21
N VAL A 56 17.78 -29.88 -13.41
CA VAL A 56 17.21 -29.30 -14.64
C VAL A 56 17.05 -30.41 -15.68
N SER A 57 15.92 -30.44 -16.39
CA SER A 57 15.54 -31.47 -17.37
C SER A 57 15.44 -30.85 -18.78
N PRO A 58 15.81 -31.55 -19.89
CA PRO A 58 16.25 -32.95 -19.93
C PRO A 58 17.59 -33.13 -19.23
N ASP A 59 17.84 -34.35 -18.72
CA ASP A 59 18.98 -34.78 -17.88
C ASP A 59 20.39 -34.62 -18.51
N SER A 60 20.59 -33.62 -19.37
CA SER A 60 21.87 -33.33 -19.99
C SER A 60 22.76 -32.53 -19.05
N ALA A 61 23.59 -33.28 -18.32
CA ALA A 61 24.99 -32.98 -18.00
C ALA A 61 25.34 -31.89 -16.94
N SER A 62 24.48 -31.57 -15.98
CA SER A 62 24.90 -30.81 -14.78
C SER A 62 24.67 -31.58 -13.49
N ALA A 63 25.66 -31.58 -12.58
CA ALA A 63 25.48 -32.09 -11.22
C ALA A 63 24.37 -31.27 -10.52
N PRO A 64 23.46 -31.94 -9.77
CA PRO A 64 22.36 -31.25 -9.13
C PRO A 64 22.88 -30.27 -8.06
N GLY A 65 22.31 -29.07 -8.05
CA GLY A 65 22.69 -28.05 -7.08
C GLY A 65 22.05 -28.35 -5.73
N ARG A 66 22.86 -28.61 -4.70
CA ARG A 66 22.38 -28.81 -3.32
C ARG A 66 22.50 -27.51 -2.55
N LEU A 67 21.48 -27.22 -1.75
CA LEU A 67 21.48 -26.09 -0.83
C LEU A 67 20.72 -26.44 0.44
N ARG A 68 20.95 -25.62 1.46
CA ARG A 68 20.21 -25.60 2.71
C ARG A 68 19.69 -24.20 2.90
N VAL A 69 18.38 -24.04 3.03
CA VAL A 69 17.77 -22.75 3.37
C VAL A 69 17.48 -22.76 4.86
N GLU A 70 18.03 -21.80 5.59
CA GLU A 70 17.74 -21.63 7.02
C GLU A 70 16.25 -21.31 7.27
N GLY A 71 15.78 -21.48 8.50
CA GLY A 71 14.39 -21.18 8.87
C GLY A 71 14.04 -19.71 8.65
N HIS A 72 12.91 -19.43 7.99
CA HIS A 72 12.53 -18.08 7.55
C HIS A 72 13.60 -17.37 6.68
N GLY A 73 14.45 -18.16 6.02
CA GLY A 73 15.57 -17.71 5.21
C GLY A 73 15.31 -17.81 3.70
N TRP A 74 16.28 -17.38 2.92
CA TRP A 74 16.31 -17.64 1.49
C TRP A 74 17.73 -17.85 0.99
N GLU A 75 17.86 -18.59 -0.10
CA GLU A 75 19.13 -18.86 -0.74
C GLU A 75 19.03 -18.78 -2.26
N PHE A 76 20.12 -18.35 -2.87
CA PHE A 76 20.26 -18.33 -4.31
C PHE A 76 21.00 -19.55 -4.80
N LEU A 77 20.41 -20.28 -5.75
CA LEU A 77 21.05 -21.40 -6.40
C LEU A 77 21.28 -21.13 -7.89
N PRO A 78 22.54 -20.93 -8.31
CA PRO A 78 22.88 -20.92 -9.71
C PRO A 78 22.85 -22.36 -10.25
N VAL A 79 22.16 -22.57 -11.38
CA VAL A 79 22.17 -23.85 -12.09
C VAL A 79 22.62 -23.61 -13.53
N SER A 80 23.59 -24.39 -13.99
CA SER A 80 24.04 -24.35 -15.39
C SER A 80 23.30 -25.42 -16.20
N PHE A 81 22.93 -25.11 -17.43
CA PHE A 81 22.21 -25.98 -18.36
C PHE A 81 22.64 -25.70 -19.80
N ASP A 82 22.42 -26.63 -20.73
CA ASP A 82 22.65 -26.37 -22.15
C ASP A 82 21.44 -25.67 -22.78
N PRO A 83 21.57 -24.41 -23.24
CA PRO A 83 20.47 -23.65 -23.83
C PRO A 83 20.04 -24.17 -25.22
N GLU A 84 20.78 -25.11 -25.82
CA GLU A 84 20.39 -25.83 -27.05
C GLU A 84 19.57 -27.10 -26.77
N LEU A 85 19.66 -27.69 -25.56
CA LEU A 85 18.96 -28.93 -25.21
C LEU A 85 17.59 -28.73 -24.55
N LEU A 86 17.28 -27.51 -24.07
CA LEU A 86 16.01 -27.18 -23.44
C LEU A 86 14.94 -26.78 -24.48
N ALA A 87 14.38 -27.76 -25.17
CA ALA A 87 13.08 -27.59 -25.81
C ALA A 87 11.97 -27.80 -24.77
N GLY A 88 11.18 -26.76 -24.49
CA GLY A 88 9.90 -26.90 -23.80
C GLY A 88 9.91 -26.48 -22.34
N GLU A 89 10.61 -27.16 -21.43
CA GLU A 89 10.39 -26.99 -19.98
C GLU A 89 11.62 -27.30 -19.09
N ILE A 90 11.76 -26.64 -17.91
CA ILE A 90 12.70 -26.93 -16.82
C ILE A 90 11.93 -27.56 -15.67
N THR A 91 12.32 -28.75 -15.21
CA THR A 91 11.73 -29.35 -14.00
C THR A 91 12.63 -29.15 -12.78
N VAL A 92 12.26 -28.25 -11.89
CA VAL A 92 12.86 -28.10 -10.56
C VAL A 92 12.27 -29.12 -9.60
N ARG A 93 13.10 -29.71 -8.72
CA ARG A 93 12.62 -30.49 -7.57
C ARG A 93 13.16 -29.87 -6.29
N PHE A 94 12.39 -29.89 -5.20
CA PHE A 94 12.85 -29.43 -3.90
C PHE A 94 11.97 -30.02 -2.79
N ALA A 95 12.58 -30.61 -1.75
CA ALA A 95 11.86 -31.20 -0.60
C ALA A 95 10.66 -32.12 -0.97
N GLY A 96 10.77 -32.88 -2.07
CA GLY A 96 9.71 -33.78 -2.56
C GLY A 96 8.67 -33.13 -3.48
N ALA A 97 8.68 -31.80 -3.65
CA ALA A 97 7.91 -31.09 -4.66
C ALA A 97 8.66 -31.06 -6.01
N SER A 98 7.93 -30.94 -7.11
CA SER A 98 8.48 -30.70 -8.44
C SER A 98 7.68 -29.64 -9.18
N LEU A 99 8.36 -28.71 -9.85
CA LEU A 99 7.74 -27.79 -10.79
C LEU A 99 8.39 -27.90 -12.15
N THR A 100 7.57 -28.15 -13.15
CA THR A 100 7.95 -28.06 -14.55
C THR A 100 7.55 -26.68 -15.08
N LEU A 101 8.53 -25.94 -15.57
CA LEU A 101 8.42 -24.55 -16.01
C LEU A 101 8.68 -24.43 -17.48
N PRO A 102 7.79 -23.82 -18.27
CA PRO A 102 8.12 -23.53 -19.65
C PRO A 102 9.32 -22.58 -19.72
N VAL A 103 10.30 -22.91 -20.54
CA VAL A 103 11.44 -22.03 -20.80
C VAL A 103 11.01 -20.95 -21.78
N ARG A 104 10.93 -19.69 -21.33
CA ARG A 104 10.52 -18.57 -22.19
C ARG A 104 11.70 -18.03 -23.00
N SER A 105 11.52 -17.92 -24.30
CA SER A 105 12.44 -17.19 -25.17
C SER A 105 11.97 -15.75 -25.25
N ASP A 106 12.53 -14.88 -24.41
CA ASP A 106 12.18 -13.46 -24.40
C ASP A 106 13.30 -12.63 -25.03
N THR A 107 12.91 -11.57 -25.73
CA THR A 107 13.80 -10.53 -26.24
C THR A 107 13.68 -9.32 -25.31
N ASP A 108 14.71 -9.08 -24.49
CA ASP A 108 14.81 -7.92 -23.60
C ASP A 108 15.01 -6.63 -24.41
N LEU A 109 14.19 -5.62 -24.14
CA LEU A 109 14.27 -4.32 -24.80
C LEU A 109 15.03 -3.28 -23.97
N THR A 110 15.25 -3.48 -22.66
CA THR A 110 15.88 -2.45 -21.81
C THR A 110 17.34 -2.21 -22.19
N GLY A 111 18.02 -3.29 -22.60
CA GLY A 111 19.41 -3.25 -23.06
C GLY A 111 19.61 -2.75 -24.50
N ALA A 112 18.54 -2.41 -25.22
CA ALA A 112 18.60 -1.85 -26.58
C ALA A 112 18.97 -0.36 -26.56
N GLU A 113 19.48 0.16 -27.67
CA GLU A 113 19.69 1.60 -27.82
C GLU A 113 18.36 2.29 -28.10
N TRP A 114 17.78 2.90 -27.07
CA TRP A 114 16.55 3.67 -27.19
C TRP A 114 16.85 5.12 -27.55
N LYS A 115 16.05 5.66 -28.46
CA LYS A 115 16.08 7.07 -28.84
C LYS A 115 14.73 7.71 -28.55
N LYS A 116 14.74 9.00 -28.17
CA LYS A 116 13.54 9.81 -27.97
C LYS A 116 13.63 11.19 -28.61
N MET A 117 12.47 11.73 -28.98
CA MET A 117 12.28 13.09 -29.44
C MET A 117 10.94 13.63 -28.93
N PHE A 118 11.01 14.73 -28.17
CA PHE A 118 9.82 15.48 -27.76
C PHE A 118 9.29 16.31 -28.94
N SER A 119 7.98 16.31 -29.15
CA SER A 119 7.33 17.04 -30.24
C SER A 119 6.15 17.86 -29.70
N PRO A 120 6.38 19.13 -29.31
CA PRO A 120 5.33 19.99 -28.78
C PRO A 120 4.28 20.28 -29.87
N GLY A 121 3.01 19.94 -29.61
CA GLY A 121 1.87 20.20 -30.51
C GLY A 121 1.46 19.06 -31.44
N ASN A 122 2.20 17.95 -31.45
CA ASN A 122 1.79 16.74 -32.15
C ASN A 122 0.75 15.93 -31.35
N THR A 123 0.00 15.07 -32.05
CA THR A 123 -0.95 14.15 -31.43
C THR A 123 -0.46 12.70 -31.55
N LEU A 124 -1.03 11.81 -30.75
CA LEU A 124 -0.79 10.35 -30.81
C LEU A 124 -1.09 9.71 -32.19
N THR A 125 -1.61 10.48 -33.15
CA THR A 125 -2.05 9.99 -34.48
C THR A 125 -0.99 10.14 -35.58
N ASP A 126 0.14 10.80 -35.33
CA ASP A 126 1.24 10.83 -36.30
C ASP A 126 1.95 9.47 -36.29
N GLU A 127 1.82 8.71 -37.38
CA GLU A 127 2.42 7.37 -37.52
C GLU A 127 3.75 7.38 -38.27
N ALA A 128 4.20 8.54 -38.78
CA ALA A 128 5.41 8.61 -39.59
C ALA A 128 6.65 8.17 -38.80
N PHE A 129 6.72 8.54 -37.52
CA PHE A 129 7.79 8.14 -36.60
C PHE A 129 7.84 6.62 -36.34
N ALA A 130 6.80 5.85 -36.68
CA ALA A 130 6.79 4.40 -36.45
C ALA A 130 7.43 3.63 -37.63
N GLN A 131 7.63 4.29 -38.77
CA GLN A 131 8.06 3.62 -40.00
C GLN A 131 9.54 3.21 -39.95
N PRO A 132 9.92 1.99 -40.40
CA PRO A 132 11.31 1.51 -40.38
C PRO A 132 12.33 2.42 -41.05
N GLY A 133 11.90 3.14 -42.10
CA GLY A 133 12.74 4.08 -42.86
C GLY A 133 12.77 5.52 -42.35
N PHE A 134 12.08 5.83 -41.24
CA PHE A 134 12.11 7.17 -40.65
C PHE A 134 13.49 7.47 -40.07
N ASP A 135 14.03 8.65 -40.38
CA ASP A 135 15.33 9.11 -39.90
C ASP A 135 15.25 9.61 -38.45
N ASP A 136 15.90 8.88 -37.55
CA ASP A 136 16.02 9.18 -36.12
C ASP A 136 17.45 9.62 -35.73
N GLY A 137 18.25 10.08 -36.71
CA GLY A 137 19.64 10.46 -36.50
C GLY A 137 19.86 11.59 -35.48
N GLU A 138 18.91 12.52 -35.37
CA GLU A 138 18.98 13.65 -34.44
C GLU A 138 18.32 13.39 -33.07
N TRP A 139 17.73 12.20 -32.88
CA TRP A 139 17.03 11.89 -31.63
C TRP A 139 18.01 11.62 -30.50
N LYS A 140 17.60 11.95 -29.27
CA LYS A 140 18.44 11.76 -28.08
C LYS A 140 18.37 10.32 -27.60
N THR A 141 19.52 9.69 -27.38
CA THR A 141 19.58 8.37 -26.75
C THR A 141 19.17 8.45 -25.28
N PHE A 142 18.46 7.43 -24.80
CA PHE A 142 18.15 7.23 -23.39
C PHE A 142 18.13 5.74 -23.04
N ALA A 143 18.05 5.39 -21.76
CA ALA A 143 17.94 4.02 -21.29
C ALA A 143 16.65 3.87 -20.47
N PRO A 144 15.68 3.02 -20.88
CA PRO A 144 14.50 2.75 -20.07
C PRO A 144 14.78 1.73 -18.95
N PRO A 145 13.97 1.73 -17.87
CA PRO A 145 12.89 2.66 -17.59
C PRO A 145 13.41 4.09 -17.32
N ALA A 146 12.70 5.08 -17.85
CA ALA A 146 13.03 6.50 -17.72
C ALA A 146 11.77 7.36 -17.71
N ILE A 147 11.80 8.39 -16.87
CA ILE A 147 10.77 9.43 -16.77
C ILE A 147 11.35 10.75 -17.31
N TRP A 148 10.49 11.63 -17.82
CA TRP A 148 10.77 12.96 -18.33
C TRP A 148 9.62 13.91 -18.02
N GLN A 149 9.86 15.21 -18.10
CA GLN A 149 8.89 16.24 -17.69
C GLN A 149 8.25 16.98 -18.87
N ASP A 150 8.63 16.64 -20.10
CA ASP A 150 8.11 17.32 -21.29
C ASP A 150 6.61 17.00 -21.46
N GLU A 151 5.74 17.99 -21.25
CA GLU A 151 4.28 17.85 -21.41
C GLU A 151 3.88 17.77 -22.89
N GLY A 152 3.10 16.74 -23.25
CA GLY A 152 2.74 16.43 -24.64
C GLY A 152 3.40 15.14 -25.15
N VAL A 153 3.50 15.01 -26.48
CA VAL A 153 3.93 13.75 -27.10
C VAL A 153 5.45 13.65 -27.19
N THR A 154 6.01 12.60 -26.61
CA THR A 154 7.39 12.14 -26.82
C THR A 154 7.38 10.86 -27.63
N TYR A 155 8.04 10.87 -28.78
CA TYR A 155 8.21 9.67 -29.58
C TYR A 155 9.48 8.94 -29.15
N THR A 156 9.40 7.62 -29.05
CA THR A 156 10.52 6.76 -28.69
C THR A 156 10.65 5.58 -29.66
N ARG A 157 11.87 5.07 -29.85
CA ARG A 157 12.12 3.92 -30.72
C ARG A 157 13.40 3.17 -30.30
N CYS A 158 13.41 1.86 -30.54
CA CYS A 158 14.60 1.03 -30.45
C CYS A 158 14.60 -0.07 -31.52
N ARG A 159 15.78 -0.62 -31.78
CA ARG A 159 15.97 -1.77 -32.67
C ARG A 159 16.48 -2.95 -31.86
N VAL A 160 15.87 -4.11 -32.06
CA VAL A 160 16.21 -5.34 -31.33
C VAL A 160 16.17 -6.56 -32.23
N ALA A 161 17.06 -7.52 -32.00
CA ALA A 161 17.01 -8.81 -32.68
C ALA A 161 15.98 -9.74 -32.01
N VAL A 162 15.06 -10.30 -32.81
CA VAL A 162 14.11 -11.32 -32.36
C VAL A 162 14.59 -12.69 -32.82
N SER A 163 14.74 -13.63 -31.89
CA SER A 163 15.31 -14.96 -32.18
C SER A 163 14.43 -15.78 -33.12
N ASP A 164 15.06 -16.58 -33.99
CA ASP A 164 14.36 -17.53 -34.86
C ASP A 164 13.58 -18.60 -34.09
N ARG A 165 13.95 -18.84 -32.82
CA ARG A 165 13.27 -19.75 -31.88
C ARG A 165 11.80 -19.38 -31.63
N LEU A 166 11.44 -18.12 -31.86
CA LEU A 166 10.10 -17.59 -31.66
C LEU A 166 9.19 -17.74 -32.88
N ARG A 167 9.73 -18.22 -34.01
CA ARG A 167 9.01 -18.30 -35.29
C ARG A 167 7.77 -19.20 -35.20
N GLY A 168 6.73 -18.82 -35.93
CA GLY A 168 5.55 -19.64 -36.16
C GLY A 168 4.42 -19.47 -35.14
N ARG A 169 4.50 -18.44 -34.29
CA ARG A 169 3.43 -18.03 -33.37
C ARG A 169 3.42 -16.51 -33.21
N ASP A 170 2.27 -15.97 -32.83
CA ASP A 170 2.17 -14.57 -32.41
C ASP A 170 2.97 -14.35 -31.13
N LEU A 171 3.50 -13.15 -30.98
CA LEU A 171 4.26 -12.71 -29.82
C LEU A 171 3.47 -11.66 -29.03
N TYR A 172 4.03 -11.24 -27.91
CA TYR A 172 3.50 -10.18 -27.06
C TYR A 172 4.61 -9.17 -26.77
N LEU A 173 4.31 -7.88 -26.96
CA LEU A 173 5.15 -6.76 -26.56
C LEU A 173 4.65 -6.26 -25.20
N GLN A 174 5.52 -6.34 -24.21
CA GLN A 174 5.26 -5.83 -22.87
C GLN A 174 6.12 -4.59 -22.62
N LEU A 175 5.50 -3.51 -22.16
CA LEU A 175 6.16 -2.21 -21.91
C LEU A 175 6.09 -1.77 -20.45
N GLY A 176 5.69 -2.65 -19.53
CA GLY A 176 5.50 -2.30 -18.13
C GLY A 176 4.43 -1.22 -18.01
N ALA A 177 4.77 -0.11 -17.35
CA ALA A 177 3.94 1.08 -17.30
C ALA A 177 4.54 2.17 -18.21
N VAL A 178 3.65 2.89 -18.88
CA VAL A 178 3.99 4.07 -19.69
C VAL A 178 3.23 5.25 -19.09
N ASP A 179 3.94 6.33 -18.83
CA ASP A 179 3.42 7.52 -18.19
C ASP A 179 3.18 8.62 -19.25
N ASP A 180 1.97 9.09 -19.53
CA ASP A 180 0.67 8.61 -19.02
C ASP A 180 -0.02 7.62 -19.99
N ASP A 181 -0.10 8.00 -21.26
CA ASP A 181 -0.82 7.31 -22.31
C ASP A 181 0.14 6.88 -23.43
N ASP A 182 -0.16 5.78 -24.12
CA ASP A 182 0.69 5.28 -25.20
C ASP A 182 -0.05 4.84 -26.46
N VAL A 183 0.64 4.95 -27.59
CA VAL A 183 0.35 4.21 -28.83
C VAL A 183 1.62 3.54 -29.32
N THR A 184 1.54 2.24 -29.56
CA THR A 184 2.72 1.38 -29.75
C THR A 184 2.69 0.66 -31.10
N TYR A 185 3.87 0.57 -31.73
CA TYR A 185 4.09 0.01 -33.06
C TYR A 185 5.28 -0.96 -33.08
N VAL A 186 5.18 -1.99 -33.93
CA VAL A 186 6.28 -2.90 -34.28
C VAL A 186 6.43 -2.93 -35.80
N ASN A 187 7.65 -2.68 -36.29
CA ASN A 187 7.97 -2.63 -37.73
C ASN A 187 7.00 -1.76 -38.56
N GLY A 188 6.54 -0.64 -37.98
CA GLY A 188 5.60 0.30 -38.63
C GLY A 188 4.13 -0.09 -38.54
N VAL A 189 3.79 -1.22 -37.92
CA VAL A 189 2.40 -1.68 -37.72
C VAL A 189 1.98 -1.40 -36.28
N ARG A 190 0.83 -0.75 -36.09
CA ARG A 190 0.27 -0.48 -34.76
C ARG A 190 -0.15 -1.78 -34.08
N VAL A 191 0.34 -2.02 -32.87
CA VAL A 191 0.03 -3.22 -32.08
C VAL A 191 -0.88 -2.93 -30.87
N GLY A 192 -0.96 -1.66 -30.41
CA GLY A 192 -1.89 -1.31 -29.33
C GLY A 192 -1.82 0.13 -28.85
N SER A 193 -2.56 0.40 -27.77
CA SER A 193 -2.60 1.67 -27.05
C SER A 193 -3.28 1.52 -25.70
N THR A 194 -2.78 2.18 -24.66
CA THR A 194 -3.37 2.17 -23.31
C THR A 194 -3.42 3.57 -22.74
N ARG A 195 -4.45 3.86 -21.91
CA ARG A 195 -4.57 5.12 -21.15
C ARG A 195 -4.37 4.92 -19.66
N GLY A 196 -3.63 5.83 -19.04
CA GLY A 196 -3.37 5.91 -17.60
C GLY A 196 -1.97 5.44 -17.22
N TRP A 197 -1.26 6.28 -16.47
CA TRP A 197 0.17 6.14 -16.19
C TRP A 197 0.61 4.85 -15.50
N ASN A 198 -0.23 4.27 -14.65
CA ASN A 198 0.12 3.13 -13.81
C ASN A 198 -0.29 1.76 -14.38
N LYS A 199 -0.91 1.71 -15.55
CA LYS A 199 -1.43 0.44 -16.11
C LYS A 199 -0.32 -0.41 -16.73
N PHE A 200 -0.44 -1.73 -16.65
CA PHE A 200 0.46 -2.61 -17.39
C PHE A 200 0.11 -2.61 -18.90
N ARG A 201 1.13 -2.55 -19.76
CA ARG A 201 1.01 -2.57 -21.23
C ARG A 201 1.42 -3.92 -21.78
N GLU A 202 0.48 -4.60 -22.42
CA GLU A 202 0.70 -5.81 -23.20
C GLU A 202 -0.06 -5.75 -24.52
N TYR A 203 0.67 -5.93 -25.62
CA TYR A 203 0.11 -5.89 -26.97
C TYR A 203 0.50 -7.13 -27.76
N THR A 204 -0.46 -7.77 -28.42
CA THR A 204 -0.18 -8.86 -29.34
C THR A 204 0.56 -8.33 -30.56
N VAL A 205 1.66 -9.00 -30.90
CA VAL A 205 2.50 -8.74 -32.07
C VAL A 205 2.32 -9.93 -33.04
N PRO A 206 1.54 -9.76 -34.12
CA PRO A 206 1.31 -10.81 -35.10
C PRO A 206 2.61 -11.38 -35.68
N ALA A 207 2.67 -12.70 -35.88
CA ALA A 207 3.89 -13.36 -36.37
C ALA A 207 4.36 -12.85 -37.75
N ASP A 208 3.41 -12.42 -38.59
CA ASP A 208 3.67 -11.97 -39.96
C ASP A 208 4.38 -10.61 -40.04
N ILE A 209 4.30 -9.80 -38.99
CA ILE A 209 5.01 -8.52 -38.91
C ILE A 209 6.40 -8.65 -38.26
N VAL A 210 6.75 -9.83 -37.72
CA VAL A 210 8.02 -10.05 -37.01
C VAL A 210 9.10 -10.57 -37.96
N ASN A 211 10.24 -9.89 -37.97
CA ASN A 211 11.47 -10.35 -38.62
C ASN A 211 12.23 -11.34 -37.72
N PHE A 212 11.76 -12.59 -37.69
CA PHE A 212 12.41 -13.66 -36.92
C PHE A 212 13.82 -13.97 -37.44
N GLY A 213 14.76 -14.12 -36.52
CA GLY A 213 16.19 -14.28 -36.81
C GLY A 213 16.90 -12.97 -37.18
N GLY A 214 16.20 -11.84 -37.13
CA GLY A 214 16.69 -10.54 -37.56
C GLY A 214 16.24 -9.39 -36.66
N GLU A 215 16.58 -8.18 -37.09
CA GLU A 215 16.27 -6.94 -36.39
C GLU A 215 14.82 -6.50 -36.61
N ASN A 216 14.21 -5.97 -35.54
CA ASN A 216 12.85 -5.45 -35.48
C ASN A 216 12.88 -4.06 -34.83
N LEU A 217 12.06 -3.14 -35.34
CA LEU A 217 11.84 -1.81 -34.78
C LEU A 217 10.64 -1.84 -33.83
N VAL A 218 10.84 -1.36 -32.61
CA VAL A 218 9.75 -1.03 -31.67
C VAL A 218 9.68 0.49 -31.56
N ALA A 219 8.48 1.07 -31.69
CA ALA A 219 8.26 2.51 -31.57
C ALA A 219 7.06 2.80 -30.67
N VAL A 220 7.20 3.75 -29.74
CA VAL A 220 6.17 4.11 -28.77
C VAL A 220 5.99 5.62 -28.78
N ALA A 221 4.78 6.09 -29.07
CA ALA A 221 4.38 7.47 -28.82
C ALA A 221 3.83 7.55 -27.40
N VAL A 222 4.47 8.35 -26.56
CA VAL A 222 4.09 8.56 -25.16
C VAL A 222 3.48 9.95 -25.04
N ASN A 223 2.24 10.05 -24.57
CA ASN A 223 1.58 11.33 -24.33
C ASN A 223 1.57 11.64 -22.83
N ASN A 224 2.38 12.61 -22.43
CA ASN A 224 2.44 13.12 -21.07
C ASN A 224 1.39 14.21 -20.86
N LEU A 225 0.50 14.03 -19.87
CA LEU A 225 -0.55 14.99 -19.55
C LEU A 225 -0.04 16.10 -18.61
N PRO A 226 -0.69 17.27 -18.57
CA PRO A 226 -0.24 18.38 -17.72
C PRO A 226 -0.20 18.01 -16.23
N GLY A 227 0.91 18.33 -15.56
CA GLY A 227 1.13 18.02 -14.14
C GLY A 227 1.49 16.55 -13.84
N SER A 228 1.63 15.71 -14.87
CA SER A 228 2.15 14.34 -14.78
C SER A 228 3.60 14.27 -15.29
N GLY A 229 4.35 13.27 -14.84
CA GLY A 229 5.61 12.89 -15.48
C GLY A 229 5.32 12.07 -16.74
N GLY A 230 6.13 12.16 -17.79
CA GLY A 230 6.04 11.30 -18.97
C GLY A 230 7.09 10.18 -18.93
N GLY A 231 6.89 9.02 -19.53
CA GLY A 231 7.93 7.99 -19.47
C GLY A 231 7.63 6.61 -20.04
N LEU A 232 8.67 5.88 -20.44
CA LEU A 232 8.65 4.42 -20.36
C LEU A 232 9.06 4.08 -18.92
N SER A 233 8.11 4.15 -17.99
CA SER A 233 8.38 4.40 -16.57
C SER A 233 8.59 3.14 -15.74
N ALA A 234 8.10 1.98 -16.18
CA ALA A 234 8.25 0.73 -15.45
C ALA A 234 8.62 -0.46 -16.33
N LEU A 235 9.14 -1.50 -15.68
CA LEU A 235 9.46 -2.80 -16.25
C LEU A 235 8.25 -3.74 -16.17
N PRO A 236 8.28 -4.89 -16.89
CA PRO A 236 9.25 -5.31 -17.91
C PRO A 236 9.11 -4.58 -19.27
N LEU A 237 10.22 -4.35 -19.98
CA LEU A 237 10.21 -4.02 -21.41
C LEU A 237 10.78 -5.20 -22.23
N ARG A 238 9.93 -5.93 -22.97
CA ARG A 238 10.34 -7.13 -23.72
C ARG A 238 9.37 -7.54 -24.84
N ILE A 239 9.85 -8.38 -25.76
CA ILE A 239 9.02 -9.18 -26.68
C ILE A 239 9.08 -10.66 -26.22
N THR A 240 7.93 -11.33 -26.13
CA THR A 240 7.84 -12.70 -25.60
C THR A 240 6.83 -13.57 -26.37
N SER A 241 6.96 -14.90 -26.28
CA SER A 241 6.05 -15.88 -26.91
C SER A 241 4.81 -16.21 -26.09
N GLN A 242 4.70 -15.65 -24.89
CA GLN A 242 3.59 -15.91 -23.99
C GLN A 242 3.06 -14.55 -23.52
N PRO A 243 1.74 -14.40 -23.31
CA PRO A 243 1.23 -13.21 -22.64
C PRO A 243 1.82 -13.15 -21.21
N GLU A 244 1.53 -12.10 -20.46
CA GLU A 244 1.83 -12.01 -19.04
C GLU A 244 0.96 -13.03 -18.29
N SER A 245 1.25 -14.32 -18.46
CA SER A 245 0.87 -15.30 -17.49
C SER A 245 1.88 -15.17 -16.36
N ARG A 246 1.58 -14.31 -15.39
CA ARG A 246 1.89 -14.72 -14.02
C ARG A 246 1.17 -16.06 -13.86
N PRO A 247 1.82 -17.15 -13.47
CA PRO A 247 1.04 -18.25 -12.92
C PRO A 247 0.23 -17.61 -11.80
N ALA A 248 -1.07 -17.42 -12.03
CA ALA A 248 -1.96 -16.93 -11.00
C ALA A 248 -1.85 -17.99 -9.93
N LEU A 249 -1.10 -17.68 -8.87
CA LEU A 249 -1.21 -18.46 -7.64
C LEU A 249 -2.71 -18.50 -7.38
N PRO A 250 -3.30 -19.70 -7.23
CA PRO A 250 -4.75 -19.84 -7.15
C PRO A 250 -5.21 -18.82 -6.13
N PRO A 251 -6.08 -17.86 -6.51
CA PRO A 251 -6.35 -16.71 -5.68
C PRO A 251 -6.78 -17.23 -4.32
N VAL A 252 -6.03 -16.86 -3.28
CA VAL A 252 -6.44 -17.18 -1.92
C VAL A 252 -7.76 -16.46 -1.75
N SER A 253 -8.86 -17.20 -1.60
CA SER A 253 -10.15 -16.57 -1.37
C SER A 253 -10.06 -15.81 -0.05
N LEU A 254 -10.68 -14.63 0.03
CA LEU A 254 -10.81 -13.93 1.31
C LEU A 254 -11.36 -14.91 2.36
N PRO A 255 -10.77 -14.94 3.57
CA PRO A 255 -11.26 -15.77 4.65
C PRO A 255 -12.75 -15.52 4.87
N ARG A 256 -13.52 -16.61 5.03
CA ARG A 256 -14.97 -16.52 5.26
C ARG A 256 -15.27 -15.59 6.43
N ALA A 257 -16.29 -14.75 6.27
CA ALA A 257 -16.76 -13.87 7.33
C ALA A 257 -17.18 -14.69 8.56
N GLY A 258 -16.75 -14.26 9.74
CA GLY A 258 -17.16 -14.85 11.02
C GLY A 258 -18.20 -13.99 11.72
N ARG A 259 -18.57 -14.41 12.94
CA ARG A 259 -19.31 -13.55 13.87
C ARG A 259 -18.43 -12.36 14.24
N ILE A 260 -18.91 -11.13 14.05
CA ILE A 260 -18.27 -9.91 14.53
C ILE A 260 -18.40 -9.86 16.05
N GLY A 261 -17.30 -9.60 16.74
CA GLY A 261 -17.25 -9.48 18.19
C GLY A 261 -17.48 -8.06 18.65
N GLU A 262 -18.02 -7.91 19.86
CA GLU A 262 -18.06 -6.62 20.53
C GLU A 262 -16.64 -6.14 20.85
N PRO A 263 -16.37 -4.82 20.72
CA PRO A 263 -15.05 -4.27 20.99
C PRO A 263 -14.70 -4.32 22.49
N LEU A 264 -15.71 -4.28 23.36
CA LEU A 264 -15.54 -4.25 24.81
C LEU A 264 -15.94 -5.57 25.49
N PRO A 265 -15.32 -5.90 26.64
CA PRO A 265 -14.20 -5.18 27.28
C PRO A 265 -12.91 -5.23 26.45
N LEU A 266 -12.02 -4.25 26.63
CA LEU A 266 -10.72 -4.20 25.95
C LEU A 266 -9.93 -5.50 26.20
N ARG A 267 -9.42 -6.08 25.12
CA ARG A 267 -8.76 -7.40 25.16
C ARG A 267 -7.77 -7.56 24.00
N PRO A 268 -6.72 -8.39 24.15
CA PRO A 268 -5.71 -8.56 23.10
C PRO A 268 -6.31 -9.04 21.79
N ILE A 269 -5.81 -8.50 20.68
CA ILE A 269 -6.14 -8.93 19.32
C ILE A 269 -5.02 -9.80 18.78
N ARG A 270 -5.37 -10.84 18.01
CA ARG A 270 -4.42 -11.71 17.31
C ARG A 270 -4.84 -11.88 15.86
N CYS A 271 -3.89 -12.12 14.98
CA CYS A 271 -4.18 -12.50 13.60
C CYS A 271 -4.16 -14.02 13.45
N GLU A 272 -5.23 -14.58 12.89
CA GLU A 272 -5.36 -16.01 12.58
C GLU A 272 -5.84 -16.17 11.15
N ASN A 273 -4.98 -16.71 10.28
CA ASN A 273 -5.26 -16.93 8.85
C ASN A 273 -5.78 -15.67 8.14
N GLY A 274 -5.11 -14.53 8.34
CA GLY A 274 -5.49 -13.26 7.73
C GLY A 274 -6.73 -12.61 8.33
N VAL A 275 -7.14 -13.01 9.54
CA VAL A 275 -8.28 -12.42 10.25
C VAL A 275 -7.86 -12.01 11.65
N PHE A 276 -8.06 -10.74 11.98
CA PHE A 276 -7.98 -10.26 13.36
C PHE A 276 -9.13 -10.81 14.19
N ARG A 277 -8.80 -11.42 15.33
CA ARG A 277 -9.75 -12.05 16.24
C ARG A 277 -9.52 -11.61 17.67
N TYR A 278 -10.63 -11.54 18.40
CA TYR A 278 -10.63 -11.53 19.85
C TYR A 278 -10.36 -12.93 20.42
N PRO A 279 -10.03 -13.05 21.73
CA PRO A 279 -9.75 -14.35 22.35
C PRO A 279 -10.91 -15.35 22.32
N ASP A 280 -12.15 -14.89 22.13
CA ASP A 280 -13.34 -15.76 21.97
C ASP A 280 -13.55 -16.25 20.53
N GLY A 281 -12.61 -15.97 19.63
CA GLY A 281 -12.63 -16.34 18.22
C GLY A 281 -13.50 -15.45 17.33
N SER A 282 -14.21 -14.47 17.91
CA SER A 282 -14.98 -13.50 17.13
C SER A 282 -14.08 -12.54 16.37
N GLU A 283 -14.59 -12.06 15.24
CA GLU A 283 -13.91 -11.19 14.31
C GLU A 283 -13.86 -9.76 14.85
N VAL A 284 -12.68 -9.13 14.72
CA VAL A 284 -12.50 -7.71 15.05
C VAL A 284 -13.11 -6.83 13.95
N ALA A 285 -13.85 -5.81 14.38
CA ALA A 285 -14.32 -4.69 13.55
C ALA A 285 -14.21 -3.39 14.36
N LEU A 286 -13.10 -2.66 14.21
CA LEU A 286 -12.86 -1.40 14.91
C LEU A 286 -12.98 -0.21 13.96
N TRP A 287 -13.70 0.82 14.39
CA TRP A 287 -13.88 2.08 13.66
C TRP A 287 -13.39 3.24 14.51
N GLY A 288 -12.59 4.12 13.92
CA GLY A 288 -11.92 5.16 14.68
C GLY A 288 -11.41 6.32 13.87
N THR A 289 -10.44 7.02 14.44
CA THR A 289 -9.84 8.22 13.87
C THR A 289 -8.35 8.30 14.19
N ASN A 290 -7.62 9.01 13.35
CA ASN A 290 -6.28 9.47 13.66
C ASN A 290 -6.37 10.64 14.65
N TYR A 291 -5.45 10.67 15.62
CA TYR A 291 -5.27 11.77 16.56
C TYR A 291 -3.85 11.73 17.13
N TYR A 292 -3.09 12.81 16.96
CA TYR A 292 -1.67 12.85 17.33
C TYR A 292 -1.27 14.26 17.81
N PRO A 293 -1.72 14.64 19.02
CA PRO A 293 -1.50 15.94 19.64
C PRO A 293 -0.01 16.26 19.89
N MET A 294 0.83 15.22 19.91
CA MET A 294 2.28 15.33 20.04
C MET A 294 2.98 15.70 18.73
N SER A 295 2.35 15.56 17.56
CA SER A 295 2.97 15.99 16.30
C SER A 295 3.20 17.50 16.32
N TRP A 296 4.31 18.01 15.78
CA TRP A 296 4.52 19.47 15.70
C TRP A 296 3.31 20.23 15.15
N HIS A 297 2.62 19.64 14.18
CA HIS A 297 1.51 20.28 13.50
C HIS A 297 0.35 20.57 14.47
N GLN A 298 -0.15 19.56 15.20
CA GLN A 298 -1.20 19.79 16.20
C GLN A 298 -0.62 20.47 17.46
N TYR A 299 0.57 20.06 17.90
CA TYR A 299 1.24 20.59 19.08
C TYR A 299 1.42 22.11 19.03
N THR A 300 2.09 22.64 18.00
CA THR A 300 2.37 24.07 17.86
C THR A 300 1.09 24.88 17.70
N ASN A 301 0.09 24.36 16.97
CA ASN A 301 -1.20 25.01 16.78
C ASN A 301 -1.99 25.10 18.10
N MET A 302 -2.05 24.01 18.87
CA MET A 302 -2.70 24.00 20.17
C MET A 302 -1.99 24.90 21.18
N GLN A 303 -0.66 24.83 21.28
CA GLN A 303 0.11 25.71 22.17
C GLN A 303 -0.14 27.18 21.83
N THR A 304 -0.19 27.53 20.54
CA THR A 304 -0.48 28.90 20.10
C THR A 304 -1.89 29.30 20.50
N ALA A 305 -2.89 28.46 20.24
CA ALA A 305 -4.28 28.75 20.60
C ALA A 305 -4.47 28.91 22.11
N ILE A 306 -3.82 28.07 22.93
CA ILE A 306 -3.86 28.14 24.40
C ILE A 306 -3.17 29.42 24.89
N ARG A 307 -1.94 29.69 24.44
CA ARG A 307 -1.17 30.87 24.85
C ARG A 307 -1.87 32.18 24.49
N GLU A 308 -2.56 32.22 23.37
CA GLU A 308 -3.29 33.39 22.89
C GLU A 308 -4.72 33.48 23.41
N ASN A 309 -5.14 32.59 24.33
CA ASN A 309 -6.50 32.51 24.88
C ASN A 309 -7.58 32.43 23.78
N LYS A 310 -7.28 31.70 22.70
CA LYS A 310 -8.21 31.48 21.58
C LYS A 310 -9.12 30.27 21.82
N THR A 311 -8.77 29.38 22.73
CA THR A 311 -9.55 28.19 23.07
C THR A 311 -9.95 28.16 24.54
N SER A 312 -10.97 27.35 24.88
CA SER A 312 -11.46 27.17 26.25
C SER A 312 -10.65 26.16 27.05
N VAL A 313 -9.81 25.35 26.41
CA VAL A 313 -8.91 24.42 27.10
C VAL A 313 -7.64 25.14 27.56
N GLY A 314 -7.17 24.84 28.77
CA GLY A 314 -6.00 25.47 29.40
C GLY A 314 -4.68 24.72 29.15
N SER A 315 -4.74 23.51 28.61
CA SER A 315 -3.56 22.71 28.26
C SER A 315 -3.84 21.72 27.12
N ILE A 316 -2.80 21.17 26.51
CA ILE A 316 -2.94 20.10 25.50
C ILE A 316 -3.57 18.85 26.12
N LYS A 317 -3.24 18.52 27.38
CA LYS A 317 -3.83 17.36 28.09
C LYS A 317 -5.34 17.53 28.29
N GLU A 318 -5.79 18.75 28.60
CA GLU A 318 -7.23 19.04 28.65
C GLU A 318 -7.90 18.93 27.26
N ALA A 319 -7.18 19.27 26.18
CA ALA A 319 -7.67 19.04 24.81
C ALA A 319 -7.82 17.54 24.53
N ILE A 320 -6.81 16.73 24.90
CA ILE A 320 -6.83 15.25 24.79
C ILE A 320 -8.05 14.67 25.51
N ASP A 321 -8.27 15.06 26.76
CA ASP A 321 -9.42 14.58 27.53
C ASP A 321 -10.75 14.90 26.85
N ALA A 322 -10.93 16.15 26.40
CA ALA A 322 -12.14 16.60 25.74
C ALA A 322 -12.36 15.93 24.37
N ASP A 323 -11.29 15.76 23.59
CA ASP A 323 -11.35 15.11 22.28
C ASP A 323 -11.71 13.63 22.41
N LEU A 324 -11.08 12.90 23.34
CA LEU A 324 -11.40 11.49 23.61
C LEU A 324 -12.84 11.32 24.11
N ASP A 325 -13.35 12.22 24.96
CA ASP A 325 -14.74 12.19 25.41
C ASP A 325 -15.72 12.38 24.22
N GLN A 326 -15.39 13.25 23.27
CA GLN A 326 -16.19 13.41 22.05
C GLN A 326 -16.14 12.17 21.16
N MET A 327 -14.95 11.59 20.95
CA MET A 327 -14.78 10.36 20.20
C MET A 327 -15.59 9.19 20.80
N LYS A 328 -15.61 9.06 22.13
CA LYS A 328 -16.46 8.09 22.82
C LYS A 328 -17.94 8.33 22.62
N ARG A 329 -18.37 9.59 22.69
CA ARG A 329 -19.77 9.95 22.44
C ARG A 329 -20.20 9.62 21.00
N LEU A 330 -19.28 9.70 20.04
CA LEU A 330 -19.49 9.28 18.66
C LEU A 330 -19.45 7.75 18.45
N GLY A 331 -19.11 6.97 19.48
CA GLY A 331 -19.01 5.51 19.38
C GLY A 331 -17.80 5.02 18.58
N LEU A 332 -16.69 5.76 18.63
CA LEU A 332 -15.41 5.33 18.09
C LEU A 332 -14.73 4.33 19.04
N ASP A 333 -14.12 3.29 18.46
CA ASP A 333 -13.51 2.18 19.21
C ASP A 333 -11.99 2.30 19.32
N VAL A 334 -11.36 3.03 18.40
CA VAL A 334 -9.90 3.06 18.24
C VAL A 334 -9.38 4.47 17.93
N VAL A 335 -8.23 4.81 18.51
CA VAL A 335 -7.45 5.99 18.12
C VAL A 335 -6.15 5.51 17.48
N ARG A 336 -5.85 6.01 16.28
CA ARG A 336 -4.56 5.76 15.64
C ARG A 336 -3.60 6.93 15.88
N VAL A 337 -2.37 6.59 16.25
CA VAL A 337 -1.30 7.51 16.61
C VAL A 337 -0.09 7.23 15.71
N HIS A 338 0.40 8.27 15.03
CA HIS A 338 1.73 8.25 14.44
C HIS A 338 2.75 8.63 15.51
N ILE A 339 3.80 7.84 15.63
CA ILE A 339 4.97 8.25 16.38
C ILE A 339 5.82 9.14 15.48
N PHE A 340 5.95 10.40 15.86
CA PHE A 340 6.86 11.35 15.20
C PHE A 340 8.25 11.13 15.77
N ASP A 341 8.86 10.02 15.37
CA ASP A 341 10.15 9.53 15.85
C ASP A 341 11.26 10.61 15.77
N ARG A 342 11.17 11.52 14.80
CA ARG A 342 12.09 12.65 14.64
C ARG A 342 12.10 13.64 15.81
N GLU A 343 11.00 13.73 16.54
CA GLU A 343 10.83 14.63 17.67
C GLU A 343 11.24 13.97 19.00
N MET A 344 11.48 12.67 19.01
CA MET A 344 11.69 11.90 20.26
C MET A 344 12.79 10.84 20.18
N SER A 345 13.74 10.97 19.25
CA SER A 345 14.84 10.01 19.12
C SER A 345 16.21 10.66 18.93
N ALA A 346 17.26 9.94 19.31
CA ALA A 346 18.64 10.25 18.99
C ALA A 346 19.05 9.64 17.63
N GLY A 347 20.27 9.95 17.17
CA GLY A 347 20.79 9.47 15.87
C GLY A 347 21.05 7.98 15.79
N ASP A 348 21.27 7.34 16.93
CA ASP A 348 21.39 5.89 17.06
C ASP A 348 20.04 5.20 17.34
N GLY A 349 18.94 5.95 17.31
CA GLY A 349 17.59 5.47 17.60
C GLY A 349 17.19 5.50 19.07
N SER A 350 18.07 5.84 20.00
CA SER A 350 17.70 5.85 21.42
C SER A 350 16.55 6.82 21.69
N LEU A 351 15.56 6.37 22.47
CA LEU A 351 14.39 7.20 22.82
C LEU A 351 14.81 8.43 23.66
N LYS A 352 14.18 9.58 23.41
CA LYS A 352 14.39 10.82 24.16
C LYS A 352 13.15 11.18 24.96
N GLU A 353 13.34 11.34 26.26
CA GLU A 353 12.32 11.88 27.16
C GLU A 353 12.12 13.37 26.92
N ASN A 354 10.91 13.75 26.52
CA ASN A 354 10.51 15.14 26.29
C ASN A 354 8.99 15.30 26.36
N GLU A 355 8.50 16.52 26.10
CA GLU A 355 7.06 16.82 26.13
C GLU A 355 6.26 16.05 25.07
N HIS A 356 6.84 15.76 23.89
CA HIS A 356 6.17 14.98 22.85
C HIS A 356 5.92 13.53 23.30
N LEU A 357 6.92 12.89 23.92
CA LEU A 357 6.76 11.56 24.51
C LEU A 357 5.77 11.56 25.68
N ASP A 358 5.82 12.57 26.56
CA ASP A 358 4.87 12.71 27.68
C ASP A 358 3.41 12.85 27.21
N LEU A 359 3.16 13.62 26.14
CA LEU A 359 1.84 13.77 25.53
C LEU A 359 1.36 12.48 24.86
N GLN A 360 2.25 11.75 24.20
CA GLN A 360 1.94 10.43 23.64
C GLN A 360 1.54 9.45 24.74
N ASP A 361 2.32 9.39 25.82
CA ASP A 361 2.04 8.53 26.95
C ASP A 361 0.71 8.89 27.62
N TYR A 362 0.43 10.18 27.78
CA TYR A 362 -0.85 10.65 28.32
C TYR A 362 -2.02 10.23 27.44
N LEU A 363 -1.94 10.45 26.11
CA LEU A 363 -2.97 10.06 25.16
C LEU A 363 -3.28 8.56 25.25
N ILE A 364 -2.25 7.71 25.24
CA ILE A 364 -2.43 6.26 25.29
C ILE A 364 -3.15 5.86 26.59
N ALA A 365 -2.69 6.37 27.74
CA ALA A 365 -3.30 6.04 29.02
C ALA A 365 -4.75 6.52 29.12
N GLU A 366 -5.06 7.72 28.63
CA GLU A 366 -6.41 8.29 28.66
C GLU A 366 -7.37 7.62 27.66
N ALA A 367 -6.88 7.18 26.50
CA ALA A 367 -7.68 6.40 25.55
C ALA A 367 -8.09 5.05 26.14
N VAL A 368 -7.15 4.33 26.77
CA VAL A 368 -7.42 3.04 27.41
C VAL A 368 -8.39 3.18 28.58
N LYS A 369 -8.24 4.22 29.43
CA LYS A 369 -9.19 4.52 30.53
C LYS A 369 -10.63 4.76 30.04
N ARG A 370 -10.78 5.20 28.80
CA ARG A 370 -12.06 5.45 28.13
C ARG A 370 -12.53 4.27 27.29
N ASP A 371 -11.97 3.07 27.47
CA ASP A 371 -12.37 1.88 26.73
C ASP A 371 -12.15 2.07 25.21
N MET A 372 -11.01 2.61 24.79
CA MET A 372 -10.60 2.68 23.39
C MET A 372 -9.35 1.86 23.15
N TYR A 373 -9.30 1.18 22.00
CA TYR A 373 -8.08 0.61 21.47
C TYR A 373 -7.15 1.71 20.97
N VAL A 374 -5.85 1.40 20.94
CA VAL A 374 -4.84 2.24 20.31
C VAL A 374 -4.25 1.48 19.12
N TYR A 375 -4.04 2.17 18.00
CA TYR A 375 -3.25 1.69 16.87
C TYR A 375 -2.02 2.61 16.75
N ILE A 376 -0.82 2.04 16.81
CA ILE A 376 0.43 2.80 16.66
C ILE A 376 1.10 2.51 15.31
N THR A 377 1.52 3.58 14.63
CA THR A 377 2.51 3.53 13.55
C THR A 377 3.86 3.98 14.11
N LEU A 378 4.83 3.06 14.13
CA LEU A 378 6.09 3.21 14.87
C LEU A 378 7.03 4.26 14.28
N ILE A 379 7.09 4.37 12.96
CA ILE A 379 7.95 5.33 12.25
C ILE A 379 7.06 6.23 11.39
N GLY A 380 7.02 7.52 11.72
CA GLY A 380 6.34 8.54 10.94
C GLY A 380 7.26 9.17 9.88
N TRP A 381 8.54 9.35 10.20
CA TRP A 381 9.59 9.98 9.39
C TRP A 381 9.36 11.45 8.98
N TRP A 382 8.14 12.01 8.97
CA TRP A 382 7.85 13.40 8.53
C TRP A 382 8.81 14.49 9.05
N SER A 383 9.08 15.49 8.22
CA SER A 383 9.82 16.69 8.65
C SER A 383 9.05 17.48 9.70
N SER A 384 9.79 18.09 10.63
CA SER A 384 9.20 18.87 11.72
C SER A 384 10.07 20.09 12.06
N PRO A 385 9.48 21.27 12.34
CA PRO A 385 10.20 22.39 12.93
C PRO A 385 10.64 22.12 14.38
N GLU A 386 10.01 21.18 15.07
CA GLU A 386 10.35 20.73 16.42
C GLU A 386 11.30 19.50 16.40
N GLN A 387 11.87 19.17 15.23
CA GLN A 387 12.74 18.00 15.09
C GLN A 387 14.02 18.13 15.93
N LEU A 388 14.45 17.01 16.51
CA LEU A 388 15.77 16.93 17.12
C LEU A 388 16.81 16.82 16.00
N GLU A 389 17.80 17.72 16.00
CA GLU A 389 18.84 17.77 14.96
C GLU A 389 19.57 16.44 14.84
N GLU A 390 19.79 15.77 15.98
CA GLU A 390 20.48 14.50 16.04
C GLU A 390 19.61 13.29 15.71
N SER A 391 18.28 13.42 15.58
CA SER A 391 17.40 12.26 15.38
C SER A 391 17.79 11.44 14.14
N PHE A 392 17.67 10.11 14.22
CA PHE A 392 17.96 9.25 13.07
C PHE A 392 17.13 9.59 11.83
N SER A 393 15.87 10.02 11.98
CA SER A 393 15.04 10.45 10.84
C SER A 393 15.37 11.85 10.34
N SER A 394 16.14 12.65 11.09
CA SER A 394 16.79 13.87 10.59
C SER A 394 18.07 13.55 9.81
N VAL A 395 18.72 12.43 10.13
CA VAL A 395 20.00 12.00 9.53
C VAL A 395 19.80 11.21 8.24
N TYR A 396 18.83 10.31 8.21
CA TYR A 396 18.56 9.41 7.09
C TYR A 396 17.32 9.85 6.31
N THR A 397 17.43 9.83 4.99
CA THR A 397 16.31 10.12 4.08
C THR A 397 15.21 9.05 4.18
N LYS A 398 13.98 9.36 3.75
CA LYS A 398 12.85 8.42 3.80
C LYS A 398 13.14 7.09 3.10
N PRO A 399 13.79 7.07 1.91
CA PRO A 399 14.17 5.81 1.26
C PRO A 399 15.23 5.03 2.04
N GLU A 400 16.22 5.72 2.63
CA GLU A 400 17.33 5.08 3.37
C GLU A 400 16.85 4.25 4.56
N MET A 401 15.69 4.58 5.14
CA MET A 401 15.08 3.81 6.22
C MET A 401 14.97 2.31 5.92
N GLN A 402 14.88 1.91 4.65
CA GLN A 402 14.66 0.52 4.28
C GLN A 402 15.94 -0.24 3.92
N PHE A 403 17.06 0.45 3.71
CA PHE A 403 18.27 -0.20 3.15
C PHE A 403 19.59 0.30 3.74
N ASN A 404 19.63 1.46 4.37
CA ASN A 404 20.84 1.96 5.02
C ASN A 404 21.03 1.16 6.33
N PRO A 405 22.14 0.42 6.50
CA PRO A 405 22.36 -0.39 7.70
C PRO A 405 22.31 0.42 9.00
N GLY A 406 22.80 1.68 8.98
CA GLY A 406 22.74 2.57 10.13
C GLY A 406 21.31 2.99 10.47
N ALA A 407 20.49 3.29 9.45
CA ALA A 407 19.07 3.60 9.63
C ALA A 407 18.27 2.40 10.15
N ILE A 408 18.57 1.20 9.67
CA ILE A 408 17.93 -0.05 10.12
C ILE A 408 18.26 -0.32 11.59
N GLU A 409 19.54 -0.22 11.99
CA GLU A 409 19.91 -0.41 13.39
C GLU A 409 19.32 0.68 14.31
N ALA A 410 19.27 1.94 13.85
CA ALA A 410 18.61 3.01 14.60
C ALA A 410 17.11 2.74 14.80
N GLN A 411 16.39 2.32 13.76
CA GLN A 411 14.99 1.89 13.90
C GLN A 411 14.84 0.74 14.89
N LYS A 412 15.73 -0.27 14.85
CA LYS A 412 15.68 -1.40 15.78
C LYS A 412 15.91 -0.96 17.22
N THR A 413 16.80 -0.02 17.47
CA THR A 413 16.97 0.60 18.80
C THR A 413 15.70 1.33 19.21
N PHE A 414 15.19 2.22 18.36
CA PHE A 414 13.99 3.01 18.64
C PHE A 414 12.77 2.13 18.95
N ILE A 415 12.52 1.11 18.12
CA ILE A 415 11.44 0.14 18.31
C ILE A 415 11.57 -0.57 19.65
N ARG A 416 12.78 -0.99 20.05
CA ARG A 416 12.98 -1.65 21.34
C ARG A 416 12.71 -0.70 22.50
N ASP A 417 13.25 0.50 22.43
CA ASP A 417 13.10 1.49 23.49
C ASP A 417 11.63 1.91 23.65
N ILE A 418 10.95 2.30 22.56
CA ILE A 418 9.57 2.78 22.64
C ILE A 418 8.58 1.68 23.06
N LEU A 419 8.80 0.43 22.64
CA LEU A 419 7.92 -0.67 23.02
C LEU A 419 8.13 -1.17 24.45
N THR A 420 9.32 -0.95 25.02
CA THR A 420 9.66 -1.36 26.40
C THR A 420 9.63 -0.22 27.41
N HIS A 421 9.56 1.02 26.94
CA HIS A 421 9.33 2.22 27.73
C HIS A 421 8.14 2.05 28.66
N ARG A 422 8.29 2.53 29.90
CA ARG A 422 7.23 2.47 30.92
C ARG A 422 6.46 3.77 30.88
N ASN A 423 5.24 3.70 30.34
CA ASN A 423 4.33 4.84 30.34
C ASN A 423 4.08 5.29 31.80
N PRO A 424 4.36 6.55 32.16
CA PRO A 424 4.26 7.03 33.54
C PRO A 424 2.81 7.15 34.05
N TYR A 425 1.81 7.18 33.17
CA TYR A 425 0.40 7.32 33.52
C TYR A 425 -0.31 5.97 33.71
N SER A 426 0.08 4.93 32.96
CA SER A 426 -0.51 3.59 33.05
C SER A 426 0.38 2.56 33.77
N GLY A 427 1.70 2.80 33.84
CA GLY A 427 2.70 1.86 34.33
C GLY A 427 3.00 0.70 33.39
N ARG A 428 2.30 0.60 32.25
CA ARG A 428 2.47 -0.46 31.24
C ARG A 428 3.39 0.01 30.13
N SER A 429 4.09 -0.92 29.50
CA SER A 429 4.74 -0.63 28.21
C SER A 429 3.80 -0.96 27.06
N LEU A 430 4.09 -0.43 25.86
CA LEU A 430 3.32 -0.77 24.66
C LEU A 430 3.36 -2.27 24.36
N ALA A 431 4.50 -2.94 24.58
CA ALA A 431 4.62 -4.39 24.39
C ALA A 431 3.67 -5.19 25.30
N GLU A 432 3.29 -4.64 26.45
CA GLU A 432 2.38 -5.25 27.41
C GLU A 432 0.91 -4.78 27.26
N GLU A 433 0.63 -3.74 26.48
CA GLU A 433 -0.70 -3.14 26.40
C GLU A 433 -1.67 -4.03 25.61
N ASP A 434 -2.75 -4.46 26.27
CA ASP A 434 -3.77 -5.35 25.70
C ASP A 434 -4.71 -4.58 24.76
N ALA A 435 -4.84 -3.27 24.97
CA ALA A 435 -5.61 -2.35 24.12
C ALA A 435 -4.86 -1.89 22.86
N LEU A 436 -3.57 -2.23 22.72
CA LEU A 436 -2.82 -1.95 21.49
C LEU A 436 -3.22 -2.97 20.41
N CYS A 437 -4.05 -2.54 19.46
CA CYS A 437 -4.69 -3.44 18.50
C CYS A 437 -3.79 -3.84 17.33
N VAL A 438 -2.92 -2.94 16.86
CA VAL A 438 -2.00 -3.15 15.73
C VAL A 438 -0.76 -2.27 15.91
N LEU A 439 0.40 -2.80 15.50
CA LEU A 439 1.64 -2.07 15.30
C LEU A 439 1.96 -2.01 13.80
N GLU A 440 1.90 -0.83 13.20
CA GLU A 440 2.40 -0.60 11.83
C GLU A 440 3.86 -0.16 11.86
N ILE A 441 4.69 -0.75 11.00
CA ILE A 441 6.14 -0.52 10.97
C ILE A 441 6.48 0.94 10.62
N MET A 442 5.98 1.42 9.48
CA MET A 442 6.32 2.74 8.95
C MET A 442 5.14 3.29 8.14
N ASN A 443 4.88 4.60 8.29
CA ASN A 443 3.92 5.30 7.45
C ASN A 443 4.49 5.53 6.05
N GLU A 444 3.79 5.08 5.02
CA GLU A 444 4.05 5.41 3.60
C GLU A 444 5.54 5.38 3.21
N PRO A 445 6.26 4.27 3.40
CA PRO A 445 7.64 4.13 2.94
C PRO A 445 7.76 4.46 1.45
N PHE A 446 8.87 5.10 1.05
CA PHE A 446 9.17 5.38 -0.35
C PHE A 446 10.12 4.32 -0.92
N TYR A 447 9.80 3.77 -2.08
CA TYR A 447 10.57 2.69 -2.69
C TYR A 447 11.32 3.18 -3.93
N PHE A 448 12.66 3.21 -3.88
CA PHE A 448 13.44 3.48 -5.09
C PHE A 448 13.18 2.43 -6.17
N LYS A 449 13.02 2.91 -7.41
CA LYS A 449 12.76 2.12 -8.62
C LYS A 449 14.04 1.96 -9.42
N TYR A 450 14.03 1.11 -10.46
CA TYR A 450 15.24 0.89 -11.28
C TYR A 450 15.76 2.19 -11.92
N GLY A 451 14.85 3.08 -12.34
CA GLY A 451 15.21 4.39 -12.89
C GLY A 451 15.98 5.26 -11.89
N ASP A 452 15.72 5.11 -10.59
CA ASP A 452 16.43 5.82 -9.53
C ASP A 452 17.91 5.41 -9.41
N LEU A 453 18.37 4.35 -10.10
CA LEU A 453 19.80 4.04 -10.15
C LEU A 453 20.60 5.06 -10.98
N THR A 454 19.95 5.74 -11.92
CA THR A 454 20.63 6.59 -12.92
C THR A 454 20.04 7.99 -13.05
N ALA A 455 18.77 8.17 -12.66
CA ALA A 455 18.08 9.44 -12.63
C ALA A 455 17.50 9.70 -11.24
N ARG A 456 17.04 10.91 -10.99
CA ARG A 456 16.36 11.27 -9.74
C ARG A 456 14.86 11.17 -9.97
N GLY A 457 14.23 10.11 -9.47
CA GLY A 457 12.77 9.92 -9.47
C GLY A 457 12.11 10.28 -8.14
N TYR A 458 12.87 10.30 -7.04
CA TYR A 458 12.38 10.77 -5.73
C TYR A 458 12.50 12.30 -5.58
N GLU A 459 11.36 12.93 -5.35
CA GLU A 459 11.26 14.30 -4.86
C GLU A 459 11.25 14.30 -3.34
N GLY A 460 12.16 15.07 -2.72
CA GLY A 460 12.32 15.10 -1.27
C GLY A 460 11.10 15.68 -0.55
N GLN A 461 10.79 15.12 0.61
CA GLN A 461 9.77 15.57 1.55
C GLN A 461 10.39 16.44 2.67
N GLY A 462 11.34 17.31 2.29
CA GLY A 462 12.09 18.19 3.19
C GLY A 462 13.58 17.84 3.36
N GLU A 463 14.06 16.76 2.75
CA GLU A 463 15.49 16.46 2.70
C GLU A 463 16.24 17.39 1.72
N THR A 464 17.55 17.59 1.95
CA THR A 464 18.39 18.32 1.00
C THR A 464 18.72 17.47 -0.23
N ASP A 465 18.99 18.13 -1.36
CA ASP A 465 19.41 17.46 -2.60
C ASP A 465 20.64 16.59 -2.39
N GLU A 466 21.61 17.03 -1.58
CA GLU A 466 22.81 16.26 -1.27
C GLU A 466 22.48 15.00 -0.48
N ALA A 467 21.49 15.03 0.41
CA ALA A 467 21.06 13.85 1.16
C ALA A 467 20.42 12.81 0.23
N ILE A 468 19.56 13.28 -0.68
CA ILE A 468 18.90 12.42 -1.67
C ILE A 468 19.92 11.82 -2.65
N ASP A 469 20.91 12.59 -3.08
CA ASP A 469 21.98 12.11 -3.95
C ASP A 469 22.85 11.05 -3.26
N ARG A 470 23.14 11.22 -1.96
CA ARG A 470 23.85 10.20 -1.16
C ARG A 470 23.03 8.92 -1.02
N ALA A 471 21.74 9.03 -0.69
CA ALA A 471 20.83 7.89 -0.60
C ALA A 471 20.79 7.09 -1.90
N ARG A 472 20.69 7.79 -3.04
CA ARG A 472 20.71 7.18 -4.37
C ARG A 472 22.03 6.48 -4.67
N ALA A 473 23.16 7.11 -4.36
CA ALA A 473 24.47 6.53 -4.57
C ALA A 473 24.68 5.25 -3.74
N LEU A 474 24.24 5.26 -2.49
CA LEU A 474 24.24 4.08 -1.61
C LEU A 474 23.35 2.96 -2.16
N PHE A 475 22.14 3.30 -2.61
CA PHE A 475 21.24 2.33 -3.22
C PHE A 475 21.84 1.68 -4.48
N ALA A 476 22.49 2.47 -5.34
CA ALA A 476 23.20 1.96 -6.52
C ALA A 476 24.43 1.10 -6.15
N GLU A 477 25.10 1.37 -5.04
CA GLU A 477 26.17 0.51 -4.50
C GLU A 477 25.62 -0.81 -3.94
N LEU A 478 24.49 -0.78 -3.23
CA LEU A 478 23.82 -1.98 -2.73
C LEU A 478 23.38 -2.88 -3.88
N TRP A 479 22.80 -2.29 -4.93
CA TRP A 479 22.44 -2.98 -6.17
C TRP A 479 23.66 -3.68 -6.81
N ARG A 480 24.76 -2.96 -7.03
CA ARG A 480 25.99 -3.52 -7.62
C ARG A 480 26.64 -4.59 -6.75
N SER A 481 26.61 -4.39 -5.44
CA SER A 481 27.12 -5.36 -4.47
C SER A 481 26.27 -6.62 -4.44
N TRP A 482 24.94 -6.49 -4.54
CA TRP A 482 24.02 -7.62 -4.69
C TRP A 482 24.33 -8.41 -5.96
N LEU A 483 24.44 -7.75 -7.11
CA LEU A 483 24.86 -8.39 -8.37
C LEU A 483 26.20 -9.14 -8.23
N GLN A 484 27.20 -8.49 -7.63
CA GLN A 484 28.53 -9.07 -7.45
C GLN A 484 28.50 -10.32 -6.56
N ARG A 485 27.79 -10.27 -5.43
CA ARG A 485 27.64 -11.42 -4.51
C ARG A 485 27.01 -12.62 -5.21
N HIS A 486 26.13 -12.39 -6.17
CA HIS A 486 25.45 -13.45 -6.92
C HIS A 486 26.13 -13.78 -8.26
N GLY A 487 27.27 -13.16 -8.60
CA GLY A 487 27.99 -13.40 -9.85
C GLY A 487 27.20 -13.00 -11.09
N LEU A 488 26.35 -11.98 -10.97
CA LEU A 488 25.42 -11.53 -12.00
C LEU A 488 25.96 -10.31 -12.74
N ALA A 489 25.71 -10.27 -14.05
CA ALA A 489 25.86 -9.04 -14.81
C ALA A 489 24.63 -8.14 -14.59
N GLU A 490 24.83 -6.83 -14.63
CA GLU A 490 23.75 -5.87 -14.47
C GLU A 490 22.69 -6.02 -15.56
N ASN A 491 21.45 -6.22 -15.13
CA ASN A 491 20.27 -6.33 -15.96
C ASN A 491 19.06 -5.86 -15.13
N SER A 492 18.14 -5.12 -15.73
CA SER A 492 16.96 -4.59 -15.07
C SER A 492 15.99 -5.67 -14.56
N LEU A 493 15.98 -6.86 -15.16
CA LEU A 493 15.15 -8.00 -14.74
C LEU A 493 15.51 -8.50 -13.34
N TRP A 494 16.76 -8.32 -12.93
CA TRP A 494 17.21 -8.68 -11.60
C TRP A 494 16.76 -7.71 -10.51
N PHE A 495 16.38 -6.50 -10.90
CA PHE A 495 16.04 -5.45 -9.96
C PHE A 495 14.80 -5.83 -9.14
N ASP A 496 13.79 -6.46 -9.75
CA ASP A 496 12.62 -6.94 -9.03
C ASP A 496 13.01 -7.94 -7.93
N MET A 497 13.97 -8.82 -8.20
CA MET A 497 14.43 -9.81 -7.23
C MET A 497 15.29 -9.19 -6.13
N PHE A 498 16.12 -8.21 -6.47
CA PHE A 498 16.84 -7.39 -5.50
C PHE A 498 15.87 -6.64 -4.59
N MET A 499 14.82 -6.04 -5.15
CA MET A 499 13.81 -5.33 -4.36
C MET A 499 13.00 -6.28 -3.48
N TYR A 500 12.62 -7.46 -3.99
CA TYR A 500 11.99 -8.49 -3.16
C TYR A 500 12.88 -8.87 -1.96
N ASP A 501 14.15 -9.19 -2.22
CA ASP A 501 15.13 -9.56 -1.19
C ASP A 501 15.34 -8.45 -0.15
N LEU A 502 15.52 -7.22 -0.64
CA LEU A 502 15.69 -6.03 0.19
C LEU A 502 14.48 -5.80 1.10
N GLN A 503 13.28 -5.79 0.54
CA GLN A 503 12.05 -5.50 1.27
C GLN A 503 11.69 -6.62 2.24
N ARG A 504 11.87 -7.88 1.83
CA ARG A 504 11.65 -9.01 2.71
C ARG A 504 12.65 -9.00 3.88
N THR A 505 13.90 -8.62 3.64
CA THR A 505 14.90 -8.42 4.71
C THR A 505 14.45 -7.36 5.69
N TYR A 506 14.08 -6.19 5.18
CA TYR A 506 13.65 -5.07 6.01
C TYR A 506 12.45 -5.45 6.90
N LEU A 507 11.40 -6.04 6.32
CA LEU A 507 10.21 -6.48 7.06
C LEU A 507 10.55 -7.51 8.15
N ARG A 508 11.47 -8.45 7.86
CA ARG A 508 11.94 -9.44 8.84
C ARG A 508 12.72 -8.78 9.97
N GLU A 509 13.63 -7.85 9.67
CA GLU A 509 14.41 -7.12 10.69
C GLU A 509 13.50 -6.30 11.62
N MET A 510 12.54 -5.57 11.05
CA MET A 510 11.59 -4.76 11.82
C MET A 510 10.66 -5.63 12.67
N THR A 511 10.07 -6.69 12.07
CA THR A 511 9.24 -7.64 12.81
C THR A 511 10.04 -8.35 13.92
N GLY A 512 11.29 -8.71 13.63
CA GLY A 512 12.20 -9.30 14.61
C GLY A 512 12.49 -8.36 15.78
N ALA A 513 12.73 -7.08 15.52
CA ALA A 513 12.92 -6.07 16.57
C ALA A 513 11.68 -5.91 17.44
N ILE A 514 10.48 -5.81 16.83
CA ILE A 514 9.21 -5.76 17.56
C ILE A 514 9.06 -7.00 18.45
N ARG A 515 9.22 -8.21 17.89
CA ARG A 515 9.06 -9.47 18.63
C ARG A 515 10.12 -9.65 19.73
N SER A 516 11.32 -9.09 19.57
CA SER A 516 12.38 -9.14 20.58
C SER A 516 12.00 -8.44 21.90
N THR A 517 11.03 -7.53 21.88
CA THR A 517 10.51 -6.84 23.08
C THR A 517 9.50 -7.66 23.87
N GLY A 518 9.03 -8.79 23.32
CA GLY A 518 7.91 -9.55 23.88
C GLY A 518 6.53 -9.11 23.39
N ALA A 519 6.44 -8.08 22.53
CA ALA A 519 5.21 -7.61 21.91
C ALA A 519 4.49 -8.74 21.15
N ARG A 520 3.19 -8.91 21.42
CA ARG A 520 2.33 -9.97 20.87
C ARG A 520 1.27 -9.46 19.91
N GLN A 521 1.21 -8.14 19.73
CA GLN A 521 0.24 -7.46 18.89
C GLN A 521 0.46 -7.80 17.42
N PRO A 522 -0.59 -7.81 16.59
CA PRO A 522 -0.46 -7.94 15.14
C PRO A 522 0.48 -6.86 14.58
N VAL A 523 1.37 -7.26 13.68
CA VAL A 523 2.27 -6.36 12.96
C VAL A 523 1.74 -6.12 11.56
N ALA A 524 1.65 -4.86 11.15
CA ALA A 524 1.19 -4.45 9.84
C ALA A 524 2.29 -3.70 9.08
N ALA A 525 2.23 -3.78 7.75
CA ALA A 525 3.04 -2.95 6.87
C ALA A 525 2.17 -2.26 5.83
N ASN A 526 2.60 -1.08 5.43
CA ASN A 526 1.95 -0.30 4.39
C ASN A 526 2.11 -1.00 3.04
N HIS A 527 0.99 -1.18 2.32
CA HIS A 527 0.98 -1.80 1.00
C HIS A 527 1.41 -0.85 -0.12
N GLY A 528 1.51 0.45 0.18
CA GLY A 528 1.85 1.51 -0.76
C GLY A 528 0.67 1.99 -1.58
N PHE A 529 0.59 3.31 -1.79
CA PHE A 529 -0.12 3.90 -2.95
C PHE A 529 0.76 3.76 -4.17
N SER A 530 0.13 3.61 -5.34
CA SER A 530 0.56 4.04 -6.69
C SER A 530 2.00 3.72 -7.18
N GLU A 531 2.83 3.14 -6.32
CA GLU A 531 4.25 2.82 -6.43
C GLU A 531 4.49 1.34 -6.16
N THR A 532 3.47 0.59 -5.74
CA THR A 532 3.57 -0.84 -5.46
C THR A 532 3.80 -1.61 -6.76
N PHE A 533 5.01 -2.11 -6.94
CA PHE A 533 5.36 -3.03 -8.01
C PHE A 533 5.28 -4.48 -7.50
N ALA A 534 5.22 -5.43 -8.43
CA ALA A 534 4.94 -6.83 -8.12
C ALA A 534 5.83 -7.41 -7.03
N ALA A 535 7.15 -7.16 -7.10
CA ALA A 535 8.09 -7.66 -6.10
C ALA A 535 7.84 -7.14 -4.68
N LEU A 536 7.28 -5.92 -4.51
CA LEU A 536 6.89 -5.40 -3.20
C LEU A 536 5.65 -6.13 -2.66
N GLU A 537 4.59 -6.29 -3.47
CA GLU A 537 3.40 -7.04 -3.06
C GLU A 537 3.76 -8.48 -2.68
N GLU A 538 4.68 -9.08 -3.42
CA GLU A 538 5.17 -10.42 -3.13
C GLU A 538 5.95 -10.48 -1.83
N ALA A 539 6.85 -9.52 -1.56
CA ALA A 539 7.60 -9.44 -0.32
C ALA A 539 6.65 -9.28 0.88
N LEU A 540 5.64 -8.43 0.77
CA LEU A 540 4.59 -8.25 1.79
C LEU A 540 3.79 -9.54 2.01
N ALA A 541 3.34 -10.19 0.94
CA ALA A 541 2.57 -11.43 1.01
C ALA A 541 3.32 -12.55 1.72
N ASP A 542 4.62 -12.69 1.43
CA ASP A 542 5.43 -13.75 1.99
C ASP A 542 5.95 -13.40 3.40
N SER A 543 6.07 -12.12 3.75
CA SER A 543 6.60 -11.67 5.05
C SER A 543 5.84 -12.16 6.28
N GLU A 544 6.48 -12.04 7.44
CA GLU A 544 5.94 -12.45 8.73
C GLU A 544 4.86 -11.50 9.27
N ILE A 545 4.56 -10.41 8.55
CA ILE A 545 3.51 -9.47 8.94
C ILE A 545 2.14 -10.14 8.97
N ASP A 546 1.29 -9.66 9.86
CA ASP A 546 -0.06 -10.15 10.07
C ASP A 546 -1.08 -9.47 9.14
N ALA A 547 -0.80 -8.23 8.73
CA ALA A 547 -1.73 -7.38 8.00
C ALA A 547 -1.05 -6.43 7.02
N VAL A 548 -1.82 -6.01 6.02
CA VAL A 548 -1.49 -4.90 5.15
C VAL A 548 -2.40 -3.71 5.38
N THR A 549 -1.83 -2.53 5.32
CA THR A 549 -2.54 -1.26 5.51
C THR A 549 -2.66 -0.50 4.18
N ASN A 550 -3.77 0.22 3.99
CA ASN A 550 -4.03 1.11 2.85
C ASN A 550 -4.72 2.38 3.33
N SER A 551 -4.75 3.44 2.50
CA SER A 551 -5.68 4.57 2.66
C SER A 551 -6.75 4.61 1.57
N ALA A 552 -7.73 5.50 1.77
CA ALA A 552 -8.83 5.73 0.85
C ALA A 552 -9.22 7.23 0.81
N TYR A 553 -8.91 7.87 -0.31
CA TYR A 553 -9.17 9.27 -0.61
C TYR A 553 -9.84 9.39 -1.99
N PRO A 554 -11.18 9.24 -2.08
CA PRO A 554 -11.92 9.28 -3.35
C PRO A 554 -11.71 10.56 -4.15
N GLY A 555 -11.58 11.69 -3.46
CA GLY A 555 -11.38 12.99 -4.09
C GLY A 555 -9.92 13.33 -4.33
N GLY A 556 -8.99 12.62 -3.68
CA GLY A 556 -7.58 12.99 -3.54
C GLY A 556 -7.40 14.04 -2.43
N LEU A 557 -6.30 13.94 -1.67
CA LEU A 557 -6.11 14.58 -0.36
C LEU A 557 -6.48 16.08 -0.26
N THR A 558 -6.20 16.87 -1.31
CA THR A 558 -6.33 18.35 -1.28
C THR A 558 -7.48 18.91 -2.12
N ASN A 559 -8.21 18.06 -2.85
CA ASN A 559 -9.26 18.53 -3.77
C ASN A 559 -10.56 18.83 -3.01
N ARG A 560 -11.19 19.98 -3.28
CA ARG A 560 -12.53 20.28 -2.75
C ARG A 560 -13.60 19.53 -3.55
N VAL A 561 -14.28 18.58 -2.91
CA VAL A 561 -15.34 17.76 -3.53
C VAL A 561 -16.75 18.06 -3.00
N ASP A 562 -16.94 19.16 -2.28
CA ASP A 562 -18.26 19.59 -1.83
C ASP A 562 -19.22 19.73 -3.04
N GLY A 563 -20.32 18.98 -3.02
CA GLY A 563 -21.30 18.94 -4.12
C GLY A 563 -20.94 17.99 -5.27
N VAL A 564 -19.89 17.18 -5.14
CA VAL A 564 -19.57 16.09 -6.07
C VAL A 564 -20.02 14.76 -5.47
N ASN A 565 -20.70 13.93 -6.27
CA ASN A 565 -21.13 12.60 -5.84
C ASN A 565 -19.94 11.63 -5.89
N MET A 566 -19.46 11.25 -4.71
CA MET A 566 -18.33 10.33 -4.55
C MET A 566 -18.79 8.93 -4.08
N LEU A 567 -20.09 8.61 -4.19
CA LEU A 567 -20.59 7.32 -3.74
C LEU A 567 -19.93 6.16 -4.52
N PRO A 568 -19.48 5.10 -3.81
CA PRO A 568 -18.77 3.99 -4.43
C PRO A 568 -19.66 3.23 -5.40
N GLN A 569 -19.11 2.85 -6.54
CA GLN A 569 -19.76 1.99 -7.52
C GLN A 569 -19.03 0.66 -7.65
N TYR A 570 -19.75 -0.37 -8.09
CA TYR A 570 -19.15 -1.68 -8.32
C TYR A 570 -18.29 -1.70 -9.58
N ASP A 571 -17.10 -2.27 -9.47
CA ASP A 571 -16.30 -2.68 -10.63
C ASP A 571 -16.82 -4.02 -11.23
N ASP A 572 -16.24 -4.43 -12.35
CA ASP A 572 -16.59 -5.69 -13.03
C ASP A 572 -16.34 -6.95 -12.16
N ALA A 573 -15.52 -6.83 -11.11
CA ALA A 573 -15.23 -7.88 -10.15
C ALA A 573 -16.19 -7.85 -8.93
N GLY A 574 -17.16 -6.95 -8.90
CA GLY A 574 -18.13 -6.80 -7.81
C GLY A 574 -17.55 -6.20 -6.53
N ARG A 575 -16.53 -5.35 -6.66
CA ARG A 575 -15.87 -4.60 -5.58
C ARG A 575 -16.24 -3.11 -5.67
N LEU A 576 -16.51 -2.47 -4.54
CA LEU A 576 -16.94 -1.05 -4.48
C LEU A 576 -15.79 -0.03 -4.64
N GLU A 577 -15.49 0.47 -5.82
CA GLU A 577 -14.37 1.42 -6.04
C GLU A 577 -14.34 2.60 -5.06
N MET A 578 -13.18 2.88 -4.48
CA MET A 578 -13.02 3.89 -3.43
C MET A 578 -11.66 4.58 -3.52
N GLY A 579 -11.57 5.61 -4.35
CA GLY A 579 -10.34 6.40 -4.51
C GLY A 579 -9.10 5.56 -4.80
N ASN A 580 -8.02 5.87 -4.10
CA ASN A 580 -6.75 5.14 -4.12
C ASN A 580 -6.79 3.78 -3.39
N TYR A 581 -7.95 3.31 -2.89
CA TYR A 581 -8.06 1.99 -2.26
C TYR A 581 -8.03 0.86 -3.30
N GLY A 582 -6.82 0.54 -3.73
CA GLY A 582 -6.53 -0.53 -4.66
C GLY A 582 -6.79 -1.92 -4.09
N HIS A 583 -7.06 -2.87 -4.98
CA HIS A 583 -6.98 -4.29 -4.64
C HIS A 583 -5.57 -4.77 -4.93
N PRO A 584 -4.94 -5.55 -4.02
CA PRO A 584 -3.64 -6.15 -4.31
C PRO A 584 -3.69 -6.99 -5.59
N ASN A 585 -2.68 -6.86 -6.45
CA ASN A 585 -2.59 -7.69 -7.64
C ASN A 585 -2.21 -9.14 -7.26
N ASP A 586 -1.49 -9.31 -6.16
CA ASP A 586 -1.16 -10.59 -5.57
C ASP A 586 -2.31 -11.11 -4.69
N GLY A 587 -3.02 -12.12 -5.21
CA GLY A 587 -4.13 -12.77 -4.49
C GLY A 587 -3.75 -13.41 -3.15
N ARG A 588 -2.46 -13.63 -2.86
CA ARG A 588 -2.01 -14.17 -1.56
C ARG A 588 -2.11 -13.17 -0.43
N LEU A 589 -2.15 -11.88 -0.74
CA LEU A 589 -2.43 -10.84 0.25
C LEU A 589 -3.83 -10.97 0.85
N ASN A 590 -4.72 -11.78 0.27
CA ASN A 590 -5.96 -12.21 0.91
C ASN A 590 -5.72 -13.07 2.17
N GLY A 591 -4.54 -13.66 2.34
CA GLY A 591 -4.10 -14.33 3.57
C GLY A 591 -3.58 -13.38 4.65
N LYS A 592 -3.55 -12.07 4.39
CA LYS A 592 -3.22 -11.01 5.37
C LYS A 592 -4.51 -10.30 5.81
N ALA A 593 -4.56 -9.86 7.06
CA ALA A 593 -5.66 -9.00 7.51
C ALA A 593 -5.55 -7.63 6.82
N ARG A 594 -6.68 -6.93 6.72
CA ARG A 594 -6.78 -5.64 6.02
C ARG A 594 -7.13 -4.53 7.00
N VAL A 595 -6.33 -3.47 6.95
CA VAL A 595 -6.53 -2.26 7.76
C VAL A 595 -6.61 -1.07 6.82
N MET A 596 -7.60 -0.21 7.04
CA MET A 596 -7.66 1.12 6.45
C MET A 596 -7.04 2.07 7.47
N TYR A 597 -5.75 2.38 7.32
CA TYR A 597 -5.05 3.13 8.36
C TYR A 597 -5.46 4.60 8.40
N GLU A 598 -5.94 5.12 7.27
CA GLU A 598 -6.46 6.46 7.17
C GLU A 598 -7.45 6.58 5.99
N PHE A 599 -8.48 7.41 6.11
CA PHE A 599 -9.42 7.69 5.02
C PHE A 599 -10.18 9.00 5.28
N ASP A 600 -10.68 9.65 4.24
CA ASP A 600 -11.73 10.67 4.35
C ASP A 600 -12.44 10.91 3.01
N ASN A 601 -13.51 11.71 3.04
CA ASN A 601 -14.07 12.39 1.88
C ASN A 601 -13.36 13.74 1.68
N ASP A 602 -12.30 13.72 0.86
CA ASP A 602 -11.35 14.83 0.70
C ASP A 602 -11.99 16.19 0.39
N GLY A 603 -11.48 17.24 1.04
CA GLY A 603 -11.87 18.63 0.80
C GLY A 603 -13.36 18.94 0.98
N SER A 604 -14.14 18.02 1.56
CA SER A 604 -15.53 18.22 1.90
C SER A 604 -15.65 18.71 3.35
N THR A 605 -16.07 19.96 3.50
CA THR A 605 -16.25 20.59 4.82
C THR A 605 -17.65 20.36 5.41
N HIS A 606 -18.62 19.92 4.61
CA HIS A 606 -20.00 19.75 5.05
C HIS A 606 -20.70 18.46 4.55
N GLY A 607 -20.00 17.62 3.78
CA GLY A 607 -20.49 16.31 3.36
C GLY A 607 -20.76 15.40 4.56
N ALA A 608 -22.00 14.92 4.68
CA ALA A 608 -22.49 14.13 5.80
C ALA A 608 -23.14 12.80 5.33
N TYR A 609 -22.85 12.39 4.09
CA TYR A 609 -23.37 11.18 3.46
C TYR A 609 -22.31 10.07 3.29
N MET A 610 -21.01 10.40 3.28
CA MET A 610 -19.96 9.51 2.79
C MET A 610 -19.49 8.44 3.77
N TYR A 611 -19.32 8.76 5.06
CA TYR A 611 -18.70 7.82 5.99
C TYR A 611 -19.38 6.44 6.09
N PRO A 612 -20.72 6.33 6.05
CA PRO A 612 -21.38 5.01 6.04
C PRO A 612 -21.17 4.25 4.74
N ALA A 613 -21.12 4.94 3.60
CA ALA A 613 -20.79 4.33 2.32
C ALA A 613 -19.32 3.85 2.29
N MET A 614 -18.41 4.62 2.89
CA MET A 614 -17.00 4.23 3.05
C MET A 614 -16.85 3.01 3.95
N ALA A 615 -17.51 3.00 5.10
CA ALA A 615 -17.57 1.83 5.99
C ALA A 615 -18.04 0.57 5.25
N ALA A 616 -19.12 0.67 4.46
CA ALA A 616 -19.63 -0.45 3.69
C ALA A 616 -18.65 -0.92 2.59
N ALA A 617 -17.98 -0.02 1.88
CA ALA A 617 -16.97 -0.35 0.89
C ALA A 617 -15.72 -1.01 1.50
N PHE A 618 -15.31 -0.58 2.70
CA PHE A 618 -14.20 -1.19 3.42
C PHE A 618 -14.55 -2.60 3.90
N ARG A 619 -15.76 -2.81 4.41
CA ARG A 619 -16.25 -4.15 4.76
C ARG A 619 -16.40 -5.04 3.53
N ASN A 620 -16.88 -4.51 2.40
CA ASN A 620 -16.90 -5.21 1.10
C ASN A 620 -15.51 -5.74 0.71
N ARG A 621 -14.44 -4.96 0.96
CA ARG A 621 -13.04 -5.37 0.71
C ARG A 621 -12.36 -6.12 1.85
N GLY A 622 -13.07 -6.40 2.94
CA GLY A 622 -12.59 -7.22 4.03
C GLY A 622 -11.78 -6.50 5.10
N ALA A 623 -11.80 -5.16 5.15
CA ALA A 623 -11.15 -4.40 6.21
C ALA A 623 -11.75 -4.71 7.59
N GLN A 624 -10.91 -4.74 8.61
CA GLN A 624 -11.29 -5.02 10.01
C GLN A 624 -11.03 -3.86 10.96
N ILE A 625 -10.17 -2.93 10.57
CA ILE A 625 -9.90 -1.71 11.31
C ILE A 625 -9.91 -0.58 10.29
N ALA A 626 -10.58 0.52 10.61
CA ALA A 626 -10.60 1.71 9.77
C ALA A 626 -10.53 2.97 10.63
N CYS A 627 -9.57 3.85 10.32
CA CYS A 627 -9.39 5.12 11.02
C CYS A 627 -9.56 6.30 10.05
N GLN A 628 -10.39 7.29 10.39
CA GLN A 628 -10.56 8.51 9.61
C GLN A 628 -9.36 9.46 9.76
N PHE A 629 -8.98 10.19 8.70
CA PHE A 629 -7.89 11.18 8.67
C PHE A 629 -8.45 12.61 8.72
N GLN A 630 -8.35 13.38 9.78
CA GLN A 630 -8.07 13.07 11.18
C GLN A 630 -9.14 13.77 12.04
N TYR A 631 -9.17 13.53 13.35
CA TYR A 631 -10.08 14.27 14.23
C TYR A 631 -9.51 15.67 14.50
N ASP A 632 -10.28 16.71 14.18
CA ASP A 632 -9.90 18.08 14.48
C ASP A 632 -10.08 18.33 15.99
N THR A 633 -8.99 18.66 16.67
CA THR A 633 -9.00 18.89 18.12
C THR A 633 -9.89 20.07 18.52
N VAL A 634 -10.62 19.98 19.63
CA VAL A 634 -11.40 21.08 20.20
C VAL A 634 -10.58 22.36 20.41
N ALA A 635 -9.26 22.23 20.58
CA ALA A 635 -8.37 23.35 20.79
C ALA A 635 -8.28 24.27 19.56
N THR A 636 -8.39 23.73 18.35
CA THR A 636 -8.13 24.45 17.08
C THR A 636 -9.21 24.24 16.01
N ALA A 637 -10.16 23.34 16.25
CA ALA A 637 -11.20 22.95 15.27
C ALA A 637 -12.00 24.15 14.75
N ALA A 638 -12.19 25.21 15.54
CA ALA A 638 -12.88 26.44 15.09
C ALA A 638 -12.31 27.06 13.79
N TRP A 639 -11.05 26.77 13.47
CA TRP A 639 -10.36 27.29 12.29
C TRP A 639 -9.91 26.20 11.30
N ASN A 640 -10.13 24.90 11.59
CA ASN A 640 -9.65 23.78 10.77
C ASN A 640 -8.16 23.96 10.40
N THR A 641 -7.32 24.28 11.40
CA THR A 641 -5.91 24.62 11.18
C THR A 641 -5.04 23.42 10.87
N ASP A 642 -5.58 22.20 10.99
CA ASP A 642 -4.85 20.96 10.85
C ASP A 642 -4.46 20.70 9.39
N TRP A 643 -5.33 20.10 8.58
CA TRP A 643 -5.00 19.85 7.16
C TRP A 643 -5.80 20.72 6.19
N GLY A 644 -6.80 21.46 6.67
CA GLY A 644 -7.62 22.33 5.82
C GLY A 644 -8.54 21.59 4.84
N THR A 645 -8.60 20.25 4.91
CA THR A 645 -9.25 19.38 3.91
C THR A 645 -10.37 18.50 4.47
N HIS A 646 -10.29 18.04 5.73
CA HIS A 646 -11.16 16.97 6.24
C HIS A 646 -12.21 17.42 7.27
N TYR A 647 -11.94 18.45 8.07
CA TYR A 647 -12.84 19.09 9.03
C TYR A 647 -13.91 18.21 9.73
N VAL A 648 -13.49 17.36 10.67
CA VAL A 648 -14.37 16.54 11.52
C VAL A 648 -14.22 16.92 12.98
N ASN A 649 -15.27 17.50 13.56
CA ASN A 649 -15.36 17.76 15.00
C ASN A 649 -16.82 17.81 15.45
N LEU A 650 -17.12 17.29 16.66
CA LEU A 650 -18.48 17.27 17.19
C LEU A 650 -19.11 18.67 17.37
N LEU A 651 -18.31 19.67 17.74
CA LEU A 651 -18.77 21.03 18.03
C LEU A 651 -18.95 21.87 16.77
N TYR A 652 -18.06 21.70 15.78
CA TYR A 652 -17.97 22.61 14.64
C TYR A 652 -18.48 22.00 13.32
N THR A 653 -18.42 20.68 13.15
CA THR A 653 -19.02 19.98 11.99
C THR A 653 -19.93 18.83 12.44
N PRO A 654 -20.97 19.11 13.27
CA PRO A 654 -21.78 18.10 13.96
C PRO A 654 -22.44 17.10 13.00
N ALA A 655 -22.92 17.54 11.84
CA ALA A 655 -23.50 16.65 10.82
C ALA A 655 -22.46 15.63 10.28
N LYS A 656 -21.22 16.09 10.04
CA LYS A 656 -20.12 15.23 9.58
C LYS A 656 -19.66 14.29 10.69
N ALA A 657 -19.62 14.75 11.93
CA ALA A 657 -19.33 13.93 13.11
C ALA A 657 -20.40 12.84 13.33
N VAL A 658 -21.70 13.15 13.23
CA VAL A 658 -22.78 12.14 13.30
C VAL A 658 -22.69 11.17 12.12
N SER A 659 -22.37 11.64 10.92
CA SER A 659 -22.06 10.75 9.77
C SER A 659 -20.91 9.77 10.09
N LEU A 660 -19.87 10.21 10.81
CA LEU A 660 -18.75 9.35 11.22
C LEU A 660 -19.23 8.30 12.24
N ALA A 661 -20.07 8.69 13.20
CA ALA A 661 -20.69 7.77 14.15
C ALA A 661 -21.53 6.70 13.43
N ILE A 662 -22.37 7.11 12.47
CA ILE A 662 -23.15 6.20 11.60
C ILE A 662 -22.20 5.22 10.88
N GLY A 663 -21.06 5.71 10.36
CA GLY A 663 -20.02 4.89 9.75
C GLY A 663 -19.55 3.74 10.66
N GLY A 664 -19.30 4.02 11.94
CA GLY A 664 -18.91 2.98 12.91
C GLY A 664 -19.98 1.92 13.14
N ARG A 665 -21.26 2.31 13.24
CA ARG A 665 -22.38 1.37 13.35
C ARG A 665 -22.50 0.51 12.09
N VAL A 666 -22.37 1.10 10.91
CA VAL A 666 -22.37 0.36 9.64
C VAL A 666 -21.20 -0.62 9.59
N PHE A 667 -19.99 -0.19 9.91
CA PHE A 667 -18.78 -1.02 9.88
C PHE A 667 -18.90 -2.28 10.76
N ARG A 668 -19.46 -2.13 11.97
CA ARG A 668 -19.70 -3.23 12.91
C ARG A 668 -20.91 -4.10 12.55
N SER A 669 -21.87 -3.58 11.79
CA SER A 669 -23.06 -4.33 11.38
C SER A 669 -22.86 -5.22 10.15
N LEU A 670 -21.86 -4.90 9.31
CA LEU A 670 -21.64 -5.58 8.03
C LEU A 670 -20.53 -6.63 8.12
N PRO A 671 -20.74 -7.87 7.65
CA PRO A 671 -19.67 -8.86 7.54
C PRO A 671 -18.63 -8.44 6.47
N ARG A 672 -17.41 -8.99 6.55
CA ARG A 672 -16.46 -8.90 5.43
C ARG A 672 -17.10 -9.46 4.16
N GLY A 673 -16.87 -8.80 3.03
CA GLY A 673 -17.46 -9.18 1.73
C GLY A 673 -18.93 -8.74 1.56
N ALA A 674 -19.46 -7.89 2.46
CA ALA A 674 -20.80 -7.35 2.32
C ALA A 674 -21.04 -6.68 0.97
N LYS A 675 -22.28 -6.75 0.48
CA LYS A 675 -22.70 -6.18 -0.80
C LYS A 675 -23.95 -5.30 -0.60
N PRO A 676 -23.78 -4.04 -0.17
CA PRO A 676 -24.91 -3.12 -0.06
C PRO A 676 -25.55 -2.85 -1.42
N GLU A 677 -26.80 -2.43 -1.44
CA GLU A 677 -27.45 -1.93 -2.65
C GLU A 677 -26.85 -0.57 -3.01
N THR A 678 -26.56 -0.36 -4.29
CA THR A 678 -26.10 0.93 -4.82
C THR A 678 -27.04 1.43 -5.91
N GLY A 679 -27.31 2.73 -5.88
CA GLY A 679 -27.98 3.47 -6.93
C GLY A 679 -27.15 4.68 -7.36
N PRO A 680 -27.68 5.52 -8.27
CA PRO A 680 -26.97 6.71 -8.75
C PRO A 680 -26.61 7.69 -7.62
N ASP A 681 -27.52 7.90 -6.66
CA ASP A 681 -27.36 8.89 -5.58
C ASP A 681 -27.45 8.27 -4.18
N TYR A 682 -27.50 6.94 -4.06
CA TYR A 682 -27.60 6.30 -2.76
C TYR A 682 -26.81 5.00 -2.66
N MET A 683 -26.46 4.65 -1.42
CA MET A 683 -26.01 3.33 -1.02
C MET A 683 -26.78 2.93 0.24
N GLN A 684 -27.30 1.70 0.29
CA GLN A 684 -28.14 1.28 1.41
C GLN A 684 -28.10 -0.21 1.72
N THR A 685 -28.62 -0.52 2.91
CA THR A 685 -29.08 -1.83 3.35
C THR A 685 -30.38 -1.64 4.12
N GLU A 686 -30.92 -2.69 4.73
CA GLU A 686 -32.04 -2.55 5.67
C GLU A 686 -31.71 -1.68 6.90
N ARG A 687 -30.42 -1.54 7.26
CA ARG A 687 -29.98 -0.86 8.49
C ARG A 687 -29.44 0.54 8.27
N PHE A 688 -29.08 0.91 7.05
CA PHE A 688 -28.50 2.22 6.80
C PHE A 688 -28.79 2.70 5.39
N ARG A 689 -28.74 4.02 5.21
CA ARG A 689 -28.78 4.67 3.91
C ARG A 689 -27.87 5.88 3.90
N SER A 690 -27.04 5.97 2.87
CA SER A 690 -26.31 7.17 2.47
C SER A 690 -26.96 7.73 1.21
N ASP A 691 -27.25 9.02 1.18
CA ASP A 691 -27.93 9.70 0.07
C ASP A 691 -27.22 11.02 -0.26
N PHE A 692 -26.62 11.07 -1.45
CA PHE A 692 -25.83 12.20 -1.92
C PHE A 692 -26.70 13.44 -2.13
N ALA A 693 -27.82 13.29 -2.84
CA ALA A 693 -28.70 14.40 -3.20
C ALA A 693 -29.27 15.13 -1.97
N ARG A 694 -29.52 14.39 -0.89
CA ARG A 694 -29.97 14.95 0.40
C ARG A 694 -28.81 15.36 1.33
N ASN A 695 -27.56 15.04 0.97
CA ASN A 695 -26.39 15.14 1.84
C ASN A 695 -26.66 14.54 3.24
N LEU A 696 -27.33 13.39 3.27
CA LEU A 696 -27.88 12.76 4.46
C LEU A 696 -27.39 11.32 4.55
N SER A 697 -27.06 10.91 5.77
CA SER A 697 -26.93 9.49 6.10
C SER A 697 -27.72 9.17 7.37
N ALA A 698 -28.19 7.93 7.46
CA ALA A 698 -28.86 7.43 8.64
C ALA A 698 -28.58 5.94 8.87
N PHE A 699 -28.73 5.50 10.12
CA PHE A 699 -28.65 4.11 10.54
C PHE A 699 -29.73 3.79 11.58
N TYR A 700 -30.31 2.59 11.49
CA TYR A 700 -31.16 2.01 12.52
C TYR A 700 -30.74 0.56 12.80
N GLY A 701 -30.50 0.24 14.07
CA GLY A 701 -30.16 -1.12 14.49
C GLY A 701 -29.78 -1.17 15.97
N GLY A 702 -30.07 -2.30 16.63
CA GLY A 702 -29.75 -2.48 18.05
C GLY A 702 -30.51 -1.51 18.98
N GLY A 703 -31.62 -0.94 18.52
CA GLY A 703 -32.38 0.09 19.25
C GLY A 703 -31.80 1.51 19.12
N GLU A 704 -30.71 1.70 18.36
CA GLU A 704 -30.13 3.02 18.08
C GLU A 704 -30.63 3.53 16.71
N TYR A 705 -31.08 4.79 16.66
CA TYR A 705 -31.37 5.53 15.42
C TYR A 705 -30.43 6.74 15.31
N LEU A 706 -29.70 6.85 14.21
CA LEU A 706 -28.76 7.95 13.98
C LEU A 706 -29.05 8.60 12.64
N HIS A 707 -29.03 9.93 12.58
CA HIS A 707 -29.15 10.64 11.30
C HIS A 707 -28.34 11.94 11.26
N SER A 708 -27.62 12.15 10.16
CA SER A 708 -26.64 13.23 10.05
C SER A 708 -27.23 14.60 9.72
N ARG A 709 -28.50 14.66 9.29
CA ARG A 709 -29.30 15.87 9.00
C ARG A 709 -30.78 15.55 9.19
N SER A 710 -31.67 16.54 9.01
CA SER A 710 -33.12 16.30 9.10
C SER A 710 -33.56 15.12 8.23
N ALA A 711 -34.26 14.18 8.84
CA ALA A 711 -34.63 12.90 8.24
C ALA A 711 -36.07 12.54 8.59
N ASP A 712 -36.71 11.78 7.71
CA ASP A 712 -38.00 11.13 7.96
C ASP A 712 -37.69 9.70 8.40
N ARG A 713 -38.45 9.14 9.35
CA ARG A 713 -38.22 7.78 9.86
C ARG A 713 -38.33 6.68 8.80
N GLU A 714 -38.95 6.96 7.65
CA GLU A 714 -39.00 6.05 6.50
C GLU A 714 -37.70 6.08 5.67
N PHE A 715 -36.81 7.06 5.88
CA PHE A 715 -35.52 7.12 5.18
C PHE A 715 -34.63 5.93 5.52
N VAL A 716 -34.62 5.55 6.80
CA VAL A 716 -34.17 4.24 7.29
C VAL A 716 -35.20 3.84 8.34
N LYS A 717 -36.02 2.85 8.00
CA LYS A 717 -37.20 2.47 8.79
C LYS A 717 -36.86 2.26 10.28
N ALA A 718 -37.20 3.25 11.10
CA ALA A 718 -36.96 3.26 12.54
C ALA A 718 -38.31 3.32 13.29
N ASP A 719 -38.80 2.16 13.72
CA ASP A 719 -40.14 2.05 14.33
C ASP A 719 -40.12 2.54 15.79
N GLU A 720 -39.21 2.02 16.61
CA GLU A 720 -39.15 2.28 18.07
C GLU A 720 -37.68 2.37 18.54
N PRO A 721 -37.01 3.53 18.39
CA PRO A 721 -35.65 3.71 18.87
C PRO A 721 -35.61 3.91 20.39
N GLY A 722 -34.75 3.16 21.08
CA GLY A 722 -34.43 3.37 22.49
C GLY A 722 -33.39 4.49 22.69
N HIS A 723 -32.60 4.78 21.65
CA HIS A 723 -31.60 5.84 21.62
C HIS A 723 -31.58 6.54 20.26
N ILE A 724 -31.48 7.87 20.27
CA ILE A 724 -31.33 8.68 19.05
C ILE A 724 -30.10 9.59 19.20
N LEU A 725 -29.24 9.65 18.18
CA LEU A 725 -28.14 10.63 18.05
C LEU A 725 -28.20 11.31 16.68
N ALA A 726 -28.40 12.62 16.68
CA ALA A 726 -28.90 13.29 15.48
C ALA A 726 -28.46 14.75 15.33
N THR A 727 -28.54 15.25 14.09
CA THR A 727 -28.64 16.69 13.81
C THR A 727 -29.85 16.98 12.91
N GLY A 728 -30.41 18.19 13.03
CA GLY A 728 -31.68 18.53 12.38
C GLY A 728 -32.86 17.82 13.03
N SER A 729 -34.05 17.96 12.45
CA SER A 729 -35.31 17.45 13.00
C SER A 729 -35.67 16.07 12.43
N ASP A 730 -36.46 15.30 13.17
CA ASP A 730 -37.08 14.07 12.71
C ASP A 730 -38.53 13.92 13.22
N ASP A 731 -39.14 12.76 12.99
CA ASP A 731 -40.51 12.48 13.44
C ASP A 731 -40.65 12.32 14.96
N PHE A 732 -39.53 12.16 15.68
CA PHE A 732 -39.50 12.00 17.14
C PHE A 732 -39.22 13.33 17.85
N ALA A 733 -38.51 14.26 17.22
CA ALA A 733 -38.12 15.54 17.79
C ALA A 733 -38.05 16.69 16.76
N ASP A 734 -38.78 17.77 17.07
CA ASP A 734 -38.60 19.06 16.40
C ASP A 734 -37.40 19.82 17.02
N TYR A 735 -36.26 19.80 16.33
CA TYR A 735 -35.02 20.42 16.78
C TYR A 735 -34.62 21.64 15.92
N GLY A 736 -34.64 22.82 16.53
CA GLY A 736 -34.25 24.09 15.87
C GLY A 736 -32.78 24.52 16.08
N GLY A 737 -31.95 23.69 16.72
CA GLY A 737 -30.54 24.00 16.95
C GLY A 737 -29.64 23.60 15.77
N THR A 738 -28.36 23.95 15.85
CA THR A 738 -27.35 23.62 14.82
C THR A 738 -26.37 22.54 15.27
N GLY A 739 -26.48 22.04 16.51
CA GLY A 739 -25.59 21.05 17.10
C GLY A 739 -26.15 19.63 17.04
N VAL A 740 -25.44 18.71 17.69
CA VAL A 740 -25.91 17.34 17.93
C VAL A 740 -26.89 17.33 19.11
N TRP A 741 -27.98 16.59 18.98
CA TRP A 741 -28.89 16.26 20.07
C TRP A 741 -28.99 14.75 20.26
N GLU A 742 -29.41 14.36 21.46
CA GLU A 742 -29.47 12.97 21.87
C GLU A 742 -30.74 12.73 22.70
N LEU A 743 -31.47 11.66 22.39
CA LEU A 743 -32.63 11.19 23.16
C LEU A 743 -32.40 9.76 23.62
N THR A 744 -32.78 9.45 24.85
CA THR A 744 -32.67 8.09 25.41
C THR A 744 -33.93 7.77 26.20
N VAL A 745 -34.58 6.67 25.85
CA VAL A 745 -35.73 6.15 26.60
C VAL A 745 -35.23 5.42 27.84
N ARG A 746 -35.77 5.74 29.03
CA ARG A 746 -35.42 5.09 30.30
C ARG A 746 -36.69 4.60 31.00
N GLY A 747 -36.92 3.28 31.09
CA GLY A 747 -38.06 2.68 31.82
C GLY A 747 -38.41 1.24 31.37
N GLU A 748 -39.23 0.51 32.15
CA GLU A 748 -39.70 -0.86 31.87
C GLU A 748 -40.82 -0.94 30.80
N GLU A 749 -41.37 0.19 30.36
CA GLU A 749 -42.27 0.26 29.20
C GLU A 749 -41.48 0.84 28.02
N ALA A 750 -40.64 -0.02 27.43
CA ALA A 750 -40.01 0.17 26.12
C ALA A 750 -40.77 -0.65 25.08
#